data_AF-A0AAN3D7Y1-F1
#
_entry.id   AF-A0AAN3D7Y1-F1
#
_cell.length_a   1.000
_cell.length_b   1.000
_cell.length_c   1.000
_cell.angle_alpha   90.00
_cell.angle_beta   90.00
_cell.angle_gamma   90.00
#
_symmetry.space_group_name_H-M   'P 1'
#
loop_
_entity.id
_entity.type
_entity.pdbx_description
1 polymer ?
#
loop_
_entity_poly.entity_id
_entity_poly.type
_entity_poly.pdbx_seq_one_letter_code
_entity_poly.pdbx_strand_id
1 'polypeptide(L)'
;MVIAQKSMDEIDRESFAAKLSPMEVKGIQMTETGNIPLVRDTPANIFLDGTWQLAEGGTEKERLHTIWTDQIPAHVPGSIHTALVENGIIPDPYIGQNDSIAEKQSYKTWWMKREFELDSPSSHCILSFGGIANKCTIWLNGKLLGTHEGMFGGPDFSIGNYLKNKNTLIVKLEAIPQMFLGNWPPNANESWKYTVVFNCVYGWHYAQIPSLGIWRSVQLKEQAAVEIESPFIATRSLDGQMRLTLDLHKKSSPLKGVLYAEVSPKNFKGITQYYRFDINSQKKQETLSLDFQIKDPHLWWPNDRGEQSLYDLNLFFVPQKGKTAHIKTSFGIRTIEMRPLIDGAKEDYYNWTFVINGKPMFIKGTGWCTMDALMDFSRNKYEHLLQIAQSQHIQMLRAWGGGMPETDDFYELCDKYGILVMQEWPTAWNSHNTQPYTILQETVERNTKRLRNHPSLIMWGAGNESDKPFGPAIDMMGRLSIELDGTRPFHRGEAWGGSLHNYNCWWDDAHLNHNLNMTAPFWGEFGIASLPHIETVRRYLDEEKEVWPPQRSGNFTHHTPIFGTMREIEKLTQYSGYFMPKDSLASFILGSQLAQVVGVRHTLERARTLWPHTTGALYYKMNDNYPGVSWSCVDYYGIIKPVHYFVQKSFAPLAAVMLFDRSNLASQEVSLPVYLLDDCQTLEKEPYQVKVSIYNALLDTVATHTFNGIGDDNVVKKLGEINLNREQTKSTMLFFVLDIIKDNKNIYRNYYFTNYEVRPGSIVSMPQTEIKMERTGNMVTLTNTGKHPAIGVHVEVPEKMDQLIVSENYIWLNPQESKILKINLESPVIVKGWNLQSPY
;
A
#
# COMPACT_ATOMS: atom_id res chain seq x y z
N MET A 1 -20.44 -37.50 18.39
CA MET A 1 -20.87 -36.13 18.03
C MET A 1 -19.61 -35.29 18.08
N VAL A 2 -18.95 -35.08 16.94
CA VAL A 2 -17.78 -34.19 16.88
C VAL A 2 -18.36 -32.78 16.95
N ILE A 3 -18.09 -32.06 18.03
CA ILE A 3 -18.45 -30.64 18.13
C ILE A 3 -17.73 -29.96 16.96
N ALA A 4 -18.47 -29.23 16.12
CA ALA A 4 -17.85 -28.46 15.05
C ALA A 4 -16.85 -27.50 15.70
N GLN A 5 -15.57 -27.66 15.38
CA GLN A 5 -14.50 -26.81 15.92
C GLN A 5 -14.66 -25.42 15.31
N LYS A 6 -14.79 -24.40 16.16
CA LYS A 6 -14.90 -23.00 15.70
C LYS A 6 -13.55 -22.49 15.20
N SER A 7 -13.55 -21.61 14.21
CA SER A 7 -12.34 -20.86 13.84
C SER A 7 -12.09 -19.70 14.80
N MET A 8 -10.87 -19.16 14.82
CA MET A 8 -10.57 -18.03 15.70
C MET A 8 -11.37 -16.77 15.34
N ASP A 9 -11.72 -16.54 14.07
CA ASP A 9 -12.63 -15.45 13.67
C ASP A 9 -14.03 -15.61 14.26
N GLU A 10 -14.56 -16.82 14.37
CA GLU A 10 -15.87 -17.07 14.99
C GLU A 10 -15.82 -16.82 16.49
N ILE A 11 -14.76 -17.30 17.15
CA ILE A 11 -14.52 -17.09 18.58
C ILE A 11 -14.38 -15.59 18.88
N ASP A 12 -13.61 -14.88 18.07
CA ASP A 12 -13.39 -13.44 18.19
C ASP A 12 -14.68 -12.66 17.98
N ARG A 13 -15.40 -12.96 16.90
CA ARG A 13 -16.67 -12.31 16.57
C ARG A 13 -17.68 -12.44 17.72
N GLU A 14 -17.76 -13.61 18.35
CA GLU A 14 -18.59 -13.82 19.53
C GLU A 14 -18.08 -13.04 20.75
N SER A 15 -16.77 -13.03 20.98
CA SER A 15 -16.14 -12.37 22.14
C SER A 15 -16.34 -10.87 22.17
N PHE A 16 -16.45 -10.22 21.00
CA PHE A 16 -16.63 -8.77 20.91
C PHE A 16 -18.01 -8.29 21.36
N ALA A 17 -18.96 -9.21 21.57
CA ALA A 17 -20.33 -8.92 22.00
C ALA A 17 -20.99 -7.78 21.19
N ALA A 18 -20.72 -7.75 19.88
CA ALA A 18 -21.18 -6.71 18.99
C ALA A 18 -22.71 -6.72 18.84
N LYS A 19 -23.29 -5.54 18.66
CA LYS A 19 -24.67 -5.43 18.16
C LYS A 19 -24.76 -5.96 16.73
N LEU A 20 -26.00 -6.10 16.25
CA LEU A 20 -26.28 -6.48 14.87
C LEU A 20 -25.53 -5.56 13.90
N SER A 21 -24.82 -6.19 12.97
CA SER A 21 -24.20 -5.50 11.84
C SER A 21 -25.25 -4.89 10.90
N PRO A 22 -24.86 -3.91 10.07
CA PRO A 22 -25.75 -3.35 9.04
C PRO A 22 -26.38 -4.40 8.11
N MET A 23 -25.74 -5.56 7.96
CA MET A 23 -26.20 -6.66 7.10
C MET A 23 -27.19 -7.61 7.78
N GLU A 24 -27.20 -7.65 9.11
CA GLU A 24 -28.13 -8.48 9.90
C GLU A 24 -29.45 -7.74 10.19
N VAL A 25 -29.46 -6.41 10.11
CA VAL A 25 -30.69 -5.61 10.19
C VAL A 25 -31.59 -5.90 8.98
N LYS A 26 -32.88 -6.16 9.23
CA LYS A 26 -33.87 -6.42 8.18
C LYS A 26 -34.04 -5.19 7.29
N GLY A 27 -33.78 -5.35 6.00
CA GLY A 27 -33.97 -4.31 5.00
C GLY A 27 -35.44 -4.09 4.61
N ILE A 28 -35.74 -2.87 4.17
CA ILE A 28 -37.03 -2.46 3.60
C ILE A 28 -36.82 -2.19 2.11
N GLN A 29 -37.69 -2.72 1.25
CA GLN A 29 -37.53 -2.57 -0.20
C GLN A 29 -37.75 -1.12 -0.65
N MET A 30 -36.83 -0.61 -1.45
CA MET A 30 -37.02 0.63 -2.22
C MET A 30 -37.86 0.36 -3.46
N THR A 31 -38.54 1.40 -3.95
CA THR A 31 -39.31 1.31 -5.20
C THR A 31 -38.47 1.83 -6.36
N GLU A 32 -38.36 1.05 -7.44
CA GLU A 32 -37.75 1.52 -8.68
C GLU A 32 -38.57 2.70 -9.27
N THR A 33 -37.88 3.71 -9.80
CA THR A 33 -38.50 4.88 -10.42
C THR A 33 -37.81 5.18 -11.76
N GLY A 34 -38.47 5.95 -12.64
CA GLY A 34 -37.91 6.27 -13.96
C GLY A 34 -36.94 7.45 -13.97
N ASN A 35 -36.96 8.29 -12.92
CA ASN A 35 -36.13 9.48 -12.80
C ASN A 35 -36.01 9.95 -11.33
N ILE A 36 -35.15 10.95 -11.13
CA ILE A 36 -35.03 11.74 -9.88
C ILE A 36 -35.50 13.17 -10.19
N PRO A 37 -36.16 13.85 -9.22
CA PRO A 37 -36.52 15.27 -9.37
C PRO A 37 -35.29 16.14 -9.67
N LEU A 38 -35.50 17.21 -10.44
CA LEU A 38 -34.44 18.18 -10.70
C LEU A 38 -34.07 18.92 -9.40
N VAL A 39 -32.89 18.63 -8.85
CA VAL A 39 -32.38 19.26 -7.63
C VAL A 39 -31.65 20.56 -7.99
N ARG A 40 -32.11 21.70 -7.46
CA ARG A 40 -31.52 23.02 -7.72
C ARG A 40 -30.96 23.74 -6.49
N ASP A 41 -31.23 23.21 -5.30
CA ASP A 41 -30.93 23.90 -4.03
C ASP A 41 -30.26 22.93 -3.03
N THR A 42 -28.98 22.67 -3.26
CA THR A 42 -28.10 21.87 -2.38
C THR A 42 -27.26 22.79 -1.49
N PRO A 43 -26.88 22.34 -0.28
CA PRO A 43 -25.98 23.10 0.57
C PRO A 43 -24.64 23.40 -0.09
N ALA A 44 -24.11 24.60 0.14
CA ALA A 44 -22.78 24.97 -0.32
C ALA A 44 -21.68 24.28 0.50
N ASN A 45 -20.59 23.89 -0.16
CA ASN A 45 -19.35 23.47 0.48
C ASN A 45 -18.21 24.36 -0.02
N ILE A 46 -17.52 25.05 0.89
CA ILE A 46 -16.43 25.97 0.56
C ILE A 46 -15.13 25.43 1.16
N PHE A 47 -14.13 25.22 0.32
CA PHE A 47 -12.79 24.82 0.76
C PHE A 47 -11.99 26.06 1.17
N LEU A 48 -11.30 25.97 2.31
CA LEU A 48 -10.37 26.97 2.81
C LEU A 48 -8.91 26.57 2.54
N ASP A 49 -8.71 25.65 1.61
CA ASP A 49 -7.41 25.18 1.14
C ASP A 49 -6.64 26.30 0.42
N GLY A 50 -5.34 26.08 0.20
CA GLY A 50 -4.42 27.03 -0.42
C GLY A 50 -3.47 27.66 0.58
N THR A 51 -3.09 28.92 0.35
CA THR A 51 -2.06 29.59 1.16
C THR A 51 -2.61 30.17 2.46
N TRP A 52 -1.97 29.78 3.55
CA TRP A 52 -2.17 30.28 4.91
C TRP A 52 -0.90 31.02 5.36
N GLN A 53 -1.02 31.76 6.46
CA GLN A 53 0.11 32.42 7.13
C GLN A 53 0.57 31.52 8.28
N LEU A 54 1.87 31.27 8.40
CA LEU A 54 2.49 30.45 9.44
C LEU A 54 3.46 31.32 10.26
N ALA A 55 3.46 31.17 11.58
CA ALA A 55 4.40 31.86 12.46
C ALA A 55 4.81 31.01 13.69
N GLU A 56 6.04 31.19 14.15
CA GLU A 56 6.64 30.44 15.26
C GLU A 56 6.33 31.08 16.62
N GLY A 57 5.88 30.30 17.61
CA GLY A 57 5.77 30.76 19.00
C GLY A 57 4.85 31.97 19.21
N GLY A 58 5.13 32.78 20.23
CA GLY A 58 4.29 33.92 20.62
C GLY A 58 3.11 33.53 21.52
N THR A 59 2.60 34.51 22.26
CA THR A 59 1.44 34.36 23.15
C THR A 59 0.12 34.41 22.38
N GLU A 60 -0.95 33.85 22.96
CA GLU A 60 -2.29 33.95 22.35
C GLU A 60 -2.70 35.40 22.12
N LYS A 61 -2.37 36.30 23.07
CA LYS A 61 -2.70 37.72 22.96
C LYS A 61 -2.05 38.36 21.74
N GLU A 62 -0.77 38.06 21.49
CA GLU A 62 -0.07 38.55 20.29
C GLU A 62 -0.71 37.97 19.04
N ARG A 63 -0.87 36.65 18.98
CA ARG A 63 -1.31 35.95 17.77
C ARG A 63 -2.76 36.23 17.39
N LEU A 64 -3.63 36.56 18.33
CA LEU A 64 -5.04 36.86 18.07
C LEU A 64 -5.34 38.34 17.78
N HIS A 65 -4.46 39.27 18.15
CA HIS A 65 -4.78 40.70 18.14
C HIS A 65 -3.78 41.59 17.40
N THR A 66 -2.66 41.05 16.92
CA THR A 66 -1.65 41.83 16.17
C THR A 66 -1.47 41.31 14.75
N ILE A 67 -0.90 42.16 13.90
CA ILE A 67 -0.43 41.77 12.57
C ILE A 67 0.84 40.93 12.75
N TRP A 68 0.91 39.77 12.11
CA TRP A 68 2.06 38.88 12.17
C TRP A 68 3.13 39.37 11.20
N THR A 69 4.12 40.11 11.70
CA THR A 69 5.24 40.60 10.87
C THR A 69 6.30 39.54 10.61
N ASP A 70 6.28 38.47 11.38
CA ASP A 70 7.19 37.31 11.33
C ASP A 70 6.60 36.13 10.56
N GLN A 71 5.48 36.34 9.86
CA GLN A 71 4.80 35.26 9.15
C GLN A 71 5.53 34.84 7.87
N ILE A 72 5.32 33.58 7.50
CA ILE A 72 5.66 33.03 6.18
C ILE A 72 4.43 32.38 5.55
N PRO A 73 4.37 32.24 4.21
CA PRO A 73 3.36 31.43 3.56
C PRO A 73 3.52 29.94 3.90
N ALA A 74 2.39 29.25 4.10
CA ALA A 74 2.31 27.80 4.22
C ALA A 74 1.09 27.27 3.47
N HIS A 75 1.19 26.08 2.88
CA HIS A 75 0.06 25.46 2.18
C HIS A 75 -0.77 24.57 3.10
N VAL A 76 -2.09 24.62 2.92
CA VAL A 76 -3.07 23.70 3.53
C VAL A 76 -3.88 23.07 2.40
N PRO A 77 -3.94 21.74 2.26
CA PRO A 77 -3.28 20.74 3.10
C PRO A 77 -1.74 20.78 3.01
N GLY A 78 -1.04 20.52 4.11
CA GLY A 78 0.43 20.47 4.15
C GLY A 78 1.03 20.37 5.56
N SER A 79 2.36 20.34 5.64
CA SER A 79 3.12 20.37 6.90
C SER A 79 3.80 21.72 7.13
N ILE A 80 4.09 22.03 8.40
CA ILE A 80 4.93 23.19 8.74
C ILE A 80 6.35 23.01 8.19
N HIS A 81 6.83 21.77 8.10
CA HIS A 81 8.17 21.45 7.63
C HIS A 81 8.35 21.80 6.16
N THR A 82 7.39 21.44 5.30
CA THR A 82 7.39 21.85 3.88
C THR A 82 7.42 23.36 3.75
N ALA A 83 6.59 24.08 4.53
CA ALA A 83 6.58 25.55 4.49
C ALA A 83 7.93 26.17 4.90
N LEU A 84 8.62 25.59 5.90
CA LEU A 84 9.94 26.07 6.31
C LEU A 84 11.02 25.82 5.24
N VAL A 85 10.94 24.71 4.52
CA VAL A 85 11.84 24.40 3.39
C VAL A 85 11.60 25.35 2.23
N GLU A 86 10.34 25.53 1.81
CA GLU A 86 9.96 26.39 0.68
C GLU A 86 10.35 27.86 0.91
N ASN A 87 10.41 28.31 2.16
CA ASN A 87 10.82 29.66 2.54
C ASN A 87 12.31 29.76 2.92
N GLY A 88 13.10 28.70 2.77
CA GLY A 88 14.54 28.69 3.02
C GLY A 88 14.96 28.86 4.48
N ILE A 89 14.07 28.54 5.43
CA ILE A 89 14.34 28.63 6.88
C ILE A 89 15.09 27.40 7.38
N ILE A 90 14.77 26.22 6.84
CA ILE A 90 15.52 24.98 7.06
C ILE A 90 15.96 24.41 5.70
N PRO A 91 17.08 23.67 5.64
CA PRO A 91 17.47 22.96 4.43
C PRO A 91 16.53 21.78 4.16
N ASP A 92 16.64 21.17 2.97
CA ASP A 92 15.90 19.95 2.63
C ASP A 92 16.20 18.85 3.66
N PRO A 93 15.20 18.38 4.43
CA PRO A 93 15.38 17.38 5.47
C PRO A 93 15.86 16.04 4.93
N TYR A 94 15.63 15.75 3.64
CA TYR A 94 15.97 14.48 3.01
C TYR A 94 17.44 14.35 2.61
N ILE A 95 18.25 15.39 2.82
CA ILE A 95 19.66 15.42 2.46
C ILE A 95 20.52 15.28 3.72
N GLY A 96 21.47 14.35 3.69
CA GLY A 96 22.46 14.15 4.75
C GLY A 96 21.83 13.84 6.12
N GLN A 97 22.01 14.74 7.07
CA GLN A 97 21.48 14.62 8.44
C GLN A 97 20.57 15.81 8.81
N ASN A 98 19.97 16.43 7.79
CA ASN A 98 19.13 17.61 7.94
C ASN A 98 17.77 17.31 8.59
N ASP A 99 17.35 16.05 8.62
CA ASP A 99 16.18 15.59 9.38
C ASP A 99 16.24 16.04 10.85
N SER A 100 17.42 16.04 11.47
CA SER A 100 17.61 16.55 12.84
C SER A 100 17.29 18.05 13.01
N ILE A 101 17.39 18.85 11.94
CA ILE A 101 17.01 20.27 11.94
C ILE A 101 15.49 20.38 11.84
N ALA A 102 14.86 19.56 10.99
CA ALA A 102 13.42 19.47 10.81
C ALA A 102 12.72 18.94 12.09
N GLU A 103 13.29 17.92 12.73
CA GLU A 103 12.81 17.33 13.98
C GLU A 103 12.69 18.38 15.09
N LYS A 104 13.69 19.26 15.23
CA LYS A 104 13.66 20.35 16.21
C LYS A 104 12.49 21.31 16.00
N GLN A 105 11.98 21.44 14.79
CA GLN A 105 10.82 22.29 14.51
C GLN A 105 9.52 21.65 15.01
N SER A 106 9.46 20.32 15.10
CA SER A 106 8.33 19.58 15.68
C SER A 106 8.15 19.85 17.17
N TYR A 107 9.20 20.29 17.86
CA TYR A 107 9.21 20.59 19.30
C TYR A 107 8.84 22.03 19.63
N LYS A 108 8.39 22.79 18.63
CA LYS A 108 7.96 24.18 18.77
C LYS A 108 6.45 24.32 18.61
N THR A 109 5.92 25.41 19.16
CA THR A 109 4.54 25.83 18.91
C THR A 109 4.47 26.62 17.62
N TRP A 110 3.45 26.34 16.81
CA TRP A 110 3.23 27.01 15.52
C TRP A 110 1.82 27.59 15.44
N TRP A 111 1.66 28.68 14.72
CA TRP A 111 0.38 29.34 14.49
C TRP A 111 0.10 29.44 13.01
N MET A 112 -1.08 29.01 12.58
CA MET A 112 -1.57 29.13 11.22
C MET A 112 -2.77 30.07 11.17
N LYS A 113 -2.84 30.96 10.17
CA LYS A 113 -3.95 31.91 9.99
C LYS A 113 -4.43 31.95 8.54
N ARG A 114 -5.76 31.98 8.38
CA ARG A 114 -6.43 32.18 7.09
C ARG A 114 -7.47 33.27 7.22
N GLU A 115 -7.42 34.21 6.28
CA GLU A 115 -8.48 35.19 6.09
C GLU A 115 -9.29 34.80 4.86
N PHE A 116 -10.60 34.92 4.96
CA PHE A 116 -11.51 34.58 3.87
C PHE A 116 -12.78 35.44 3.93
N GLU A 117 -13.36 35.67 2.75
CA GLU A 117 -14.57 36.47 2.60
C GLU A 117 -15.75 35.59 2.16
N LEU A 118 -16.94 35.95 2.62
CA LEU A 118 -18.20 35.29 2.29
C LEU A 118 -19.22 36.35 1.86
N ASP A 119 -19.79 36.18 0.67
CA ASP A 119 -20.83 37.09 0.16
C ASP A 119 -22.13 36.98 0.97
N SER A 120 -22.46 35.76 1.41
CA SER A 120 -23.69 35.47 2.15
C SER A 120 -23.43 34.39 3.22
N PRO A 121 -22.96 34.78 4.42
CA PRO A 121 -22.70 33.84 5.51
C PRO A 121 -23.96 33.08 5.93
N SER A 122 -23.89 31.76 5.95
CA SER A 122 -25.00 30.91 6.41
C SER A 122 -25.01 30.81 7.94
N SER A 123 -26.19 30.98 8.56
CA SER A 123 -26.41 30.71 9.99
C SER A 123 -26.36 29.21 10.34
N HIS A 124 -26.23 28.33 9.35
CA HIS A 124 -26.23 26.89 9.50
C HIS A 124 -25.00 26.30 8.79
N CYS A 125 -23.83 26.54 9.38
CA CYS A 125 -22.55 26.14 8.82
C CYS A 125 -21.71 25.38 9.85
N ILE A 126 -21.06 24.30 9.39
CA ILE A 126 -20.05 23.53 10.11
C ILE A 126 -18.68 23.86 9.53
N LEU A 127 -17.71 24.21 10.38
CA LEU A 127 -16.30 24.21 10.04
C LEU A 127 -15.76 22.80 10.30
N SER A 128 -15.17 22.18 9.29
CA SER A 128 -14.74 20.78 9.34
C SER A 128 -13.28 20.68 8.90
N PHE A 129 -12.45 20.06 9.73
CA PHE A 129 -11.06 19.75 9.41
C PHE A 129 -10.94 18.28 9.00
N GLY A 130 -10.28 18.03 7.87
CA GLY A 130 -10.03 16.66 7.41
C GLY A 130 -9.00 15.91 8.26
N GLY A 131 -8.10 16.63 8.94
CA GLY A 131 -7.02 16.06 9.75
C GLY A 131 -5.97 17.10 10.12
N ILE A 132 -5.48 17.04 11.36
CA ILE A 132 -4.48 17.95 11.92
C ILE A 132 -3.47 17.11 12.71
N ALA A 133 -2.18 17.31 12.50
CA ALA A 133 -1.13 16.65 13.26
C ALA A 133 -0.60 17.60 14.34
N ASN A 134 -0.73 17.31 15.64
CA ASN A 134 -1.64 16.32 16.24
C ASN A 134 -2.55 16.95 17.30
N LYS A 135 -2.07 17.95 18.05
CA LYS A 135 -2.87 18.69 19.02
C LYS A 135 -2.96 20.16 18.61
N CYS A 136 -4.16 20.71 18.67
CA CYS A 136 -4.39 22.10 18.27
C CYS A 136 -5.45 22.82 19.09
N THR A 137 -5.44 24.15 18.98
CA THR A 137 -6.46 25.07 19.50
C THR A 137 -6.92 25.99 18.38
N ILE A 138 -8.23 26.24 18.27
CA ILE A 138 -8.82 26.89 17.09
C ILE A 138 -9.68 28.09 17.49
N TRP A 139 -9.52 29.21 16.78
CA TRP A 139 -10.30 30.43 16.93
C TRP A 139 -10.88 30.90 15.61
N LEU A 140 -12.10 31.42 15.65
CA LEU A 140 -12.74 32.11 14.53
C LEU A 140 -13.13 33.52 14.97
N ASN A 141 -12.66 34.53 14.24
CA ASN A 141 -12.96 35.93 14.52
C ASN A 141 -12.62 36.35 15.97
N GLY A 142 -11.50 35.81 16.49
CA GLY A 142 -11.04 36.01 17.87
C GLY A 142 -11.78 35.19 18.93
N LYS A 143 -12.84 34.45 18.57
CA LYS A 143 -13.58 33.58 19.48
C LYS A 143 -12.97 32.18 19.49
N LEU A 144 -12.64 31.67 20.68
CA LEU A 144 -12.22 30.29 20.88
C LEU A 144 -13.35 29.33 20.49
N LEU A 145 -13.07 28.40 19.58
CA LEU A 145 -13.98 27.31 19.21
C LEU A 145 -13.72 26.07 20.08
N GLY A 146 -12.46 25.72 20.31
CA GLY A 146 -12.07 24.60 21.17
C GLY A 146 -10.66 24.08 20.90
N THR A 147 -10.34 22.97 21.57
CA THR A 147 -9.09 22.20 21.39
C THR A 147 -9.39 20.84 20.76
N HIS A 148 -8.42 20.26 20.06
CA HIS A 148 -8.51 18.92 19.49
C HIS A 148 -7.18 18.19 19.63
N GLU A 149 -7.23 16.88 19.80
CA GLU A 149 -6.10 15.96 19.74
C GLU A 149 -6.51 14.78 18.85
N GLY A 150 -5.56 14.24 18.10
CA GLY A 150 -5.78 13.14 17.16
C GLY A 150 -5.49 13.57 15.72
N MET A 151 -4.91 12.65 14.96
CA MET A 151 -4.43 12.96 13.61
C MET A 151 -5.45 12.71 12.50
N PHE A 152 -6.29 11.70 12.65
CA PHE A 152 -6.99 11.04 11.53
C PHE A 152 -8.47 11.43 11.39
N GLY A 153 -8.75 12.73 11.54
CA GLY A 153 -10.04 13.33 11.22
C GLY A 153 -10.51 14.36 12.24
N GLY A 154 -11.36 15.29 11.81
CA GLY A 154 -11.89 16.34 12.68
C GLY A 154 -10.84 17.41 13.05
N PRO A 155 -11.21 18.35 13.94
CA PRO A 155 -12.52 18.50 14.59
C PRO A 155 -13.57 19.16 13.69
N ASP A 156 -14.85 19.07 14.10
CA ASP A 156 -15.98 19.74 13.47
C ASP A 156 -16.66 20.72 14.44
N PHE A 157 -16.95 21.96 14.01
CA PHE A 157 -17.59 23.00 14.84
C PHE A 157 -18.80 23.64 14.16
N SER A 158 -19.90 23.80 14.90
CA SER A 158 -21.02 24.64 14.46
C SER A 158 -20.68 26.12 14.65
N ILE A 159 -20.54 26.85 13.54
CA ILE A 159 -20.00 28.22 13.53
C ILE A 159 -20.91 29.26 12.88
N GLY A 160 -22.10 28.87 12.41
CA GLY A 160 -22.98 29.78 11.65
C GLY A 160 -23.26 31.12 12.33
N ASN A 161 -23.36 31.14 13.67
CA ASN A 161 -23.58 32.38 14.44
C ASN A 161 -22.34 33.26 14.63
N TYR A 162 -21.17 32.81 14.16
CA TYR A 162 -19.88 33.50 14.33
C TYR A 162 -19.31 34.01 13.01
N LEU A 163 -19.86 33.53 11.87
CA LEU A 163 -19.45 33.96 10.55
C LEU A 163 -19.85 35.42 10.29
N LYS A 164 -18.97 36.12 9.60
CA LYS A 164 -19.12 37.50 9.13
C LYS A 164 -18.85 37.53 7.62
N ASN A 165 -18.95 38.69 6.98
CA ASN A 165 -18.51 38.85 5.59
C ASN A 165 -16.99 38.68 5.44
N LYS A 166 -16.21 39.17 6.41
CA LYS A 166 -14.76 38.96 6.48
C LYS A 166 -14.43 38.16 7.73
N ASN A 167 -13.71 37.05 7.56
CA ASN A 167 -13.42 36.13 8.65
C ASN A 167 -11.93 35.88 8.77
N THR A 168 -11.49 35.64 10.00
CA THR A 168 -10.13 35.21 10.33
C THR A 168 -10.21 33.91 11.13
N LEU A 169 -9.64 32.85 10.59
CA LEU A 169 -9.49 31.55 11.25
C LEU A 169 -8.02 31.41 11.69
N ILE A 170 -7.81 31.10 12.97
CA ILE A 170 -6.48 30.91 13.56
C ILE A 170 -6.44 29.52 14.20
N VAL A 171 -5.35 28.80 13.94
CA VAL A 171 -5.07 27.47 14.49
C VAL A 171 -3.70 27.50 15.15
N LYS A 172 -3.63 27.18 16.44
CA LYS A 172 -2.38 26.95 17.16
C LYS A 172 -2.09 25.45 17.13
N LEU A 173 -0.95 25.05 16.61
CA LEU A 173 -0.41 23.70 16.69
C LEU A 173 0.51 23.60 17.90
N GLU A 174 0.23 22.64 18.78
CA GLU A 174 1.05 22.41 19.97
C GLU A 174 2.32 21.62 19.62
N ALA A 175 3.39 21.85 20.37
CA ALA A 175 4.64 21.12 20.22
C ALA A 175 4.47 19.62 20.47
N ILE A 176 5.17 18.79 19.71
CA ILE A 176 5.28 17.35 19.97
C ILE A 176 6.04 17.12 21.28
N PRO A 177 5.55 16.26 22.20
CA PRO A 177 6.29 15.90 23.40
C PRO A 177 7.62 15.22 23.06
N GLN A 178 8.66 15.54 23.82
CA GLN A 178 9.97 14.89 23.71
C GLN A 178 10.06 13.74 24.71
N MET A 179 10.05 12.50 24.22
CA MET A 179 10.12 11.30 25.07
C MET A 179 11.15 10.31 24.50
N PHE A 180 12.37 10.31 25.03
CA PHE A 180 13.45 9.42 24.59
C PHE A 180 13.79 8.43 25.70
N LEU A 181 13.11 7.27 25.74
CA LEU A 181 13.29 6.30 26.83
C LEU A 181 14.38 5.27 26.52
N GLY A 182 14.98 5.32 25.33
CA GLY A 182 16.05 4.41 24.92
C GLY A 182 15.57 3.00 24.58
N ASN A 183 14.26 2.80 24.37
CA ASN A 183 13.75 1.53 23.88
C ASN A 183 14.14 1.32 22.41
N TRP A 184 13.53 0.35 21.74
CA TRP A 184 13.80 0.10 20.33
C TRP A 184 12.95 1.00 19.42
N PRO A 185 13.54 1.82 18.53
CA PRO A 185 14.97 2.17 18.38
C PRO A 185 15.52 3.14 19.43
N PRO A 186 16.83 3.05 19.78
CA PRO A 186 17.41 3.78 20.91
C PRO A 186 17.26 5.32 20.87
N ASN A 187 17.13 5.89 19.68
CA ASN A 187 17.08 7.34 19.47
C ASN A 187 15.70 7.86 19.04
N ALA A 188 14.69 6.99 18.98
CA ALA A 188 13.35 7.37 18.54
C ALA A 188 12.60 8.15 19.62
N ASN A 189 11.78 9.11 19.21
CA ASN A 189 10.86 9.81 20.11
C ASN A 189 9.62 8.94 20.35
N GLU A 190 9.47 8.41 21.55
CA GLU A 190 8.41 7.46 21.93
C GLU A 190 7.07 8.10 22.29
N SER A 191 6.92 9.42 22.11
CA SER A 191 5.64 10.11 22.37
C SER A 191 4.49 9.60 21.51
N TRP A 192 4.77 9.01 20.34
CA TRP A 192 3.77 8.36 19.49
C TRP A 192 3.00 7.24 20.21
N LYS A 193 3.57 6.59 21.24
CA LYS A 193 2.89 5.56 22.03
C LYS A 193 1.73 6.12 22.86
N TYR A 194 1.71 7.43 23.10
CA TYR A 194 0.72 8.11 23.94
C TYR A 194 -0.20 9.01 23.14
N THR A 195 -0.25 8.82 21.82
CA THR A 195 -1.16 9.55 20.93
C THR A 195 -1.48 8.75 19.68
N VAL A 196 -2.38 9.22 18.81
CA VAL A 196 -2.81 8.49 17.61
C VAL A 196 -2.36 9.25 16.37
N VAL A 197 -1.23 8.82 15.81
CA VAL A 197 -0.50 9.43 14.69
C VAL A 197 0.09 8.35 13.80
N PHE A 198 0.57 8.69 12.60
CA PHE A 198 1.43 7.77 11.87
C PHE A 198 2.80 7.76 12.56
N ASN A 199 3.21 6.61 13.08
CA ASN A 199 4.33 6.54 14.03
C ASN A 199 5.69 6.28 13.34
N CYS A 200 5.70 5.83 12.08
CA CYS A 200 6.93 5.57 11.32
C CYS A 200 7.77 6.81 10.95
N VAL A 201 7.43 7.99 11.45
CA VAL A 201 8.25 9.20 11.27
C VAL A 201 8.90 9.65 12.58
N TYR A 202 8.72 8.91 13.68
CA TYR A 202 9.23 9.26 15.00
C TYR A 202 10.62 8.65 15.29
N GLY A 203 11.37 8.25 14.26
CA GLY A 203 12.69 7.63 14.39
C GLY A 203 12.71 6.12 14.14
N TRP A 204 11.83 5.61 13.27
CA TRP A 204 11.83 4.22 12.79
C TRP A 204 11.60 4.19 11.27
N HIS A 205 12.04 3.13 10.58
CA HIS A 205 12.10 3.10 9.11
C HIS A 205 12.79 4.34 8.52
N TYR A 206 14.03 4.63 8.97
CA TYR A 206 14.91 5.70 8.45
C TYR A 206 14.33 7.14 8.41
N ALA A 207 13.17 7.40 9.03
CA ALA A 207 12.58 8.75 9.12
C ALA A 207 12.47 9.24 10.58
N GLN A 208 13.03 10.41 10.88
CA GLN A 208 13.02 11.04 12.21
C GLN A 208 12.49 12.48 12.14
N ILE A 209 11.25 12.64 11.68
CA ILE A 209 10.56 13.93 11.57
C ILE A 209 9.10 13.76 12.05
N PRO A 210 8.82 13.97 13.35
CA PRO A 210 7.45 14.01 13.86
C PRO A 210 6.65 15.18 13.24
N SER A 211 6.07 14.97 12.07
CA SER A 211 5.52 16.07 11.27
C SER A 211 4.27 16.71 11.88
N LEU A 212 4.18 18.03 11.74
CA LEU A 212 3.08 18.87 12.24
C LEU A 212 2.42 19.60 11.08
N GLY A 213 1.11 19.82 11.14
CA GLY A 213 0.41 20.58 10.11
C GLY A 213 -1.08 20.30 10.02
N ILE A 214 -1.76 21.07 9.18
CA ILE A 214 -3.13 20.79 8.76
C ILE A 214 -3.02 19.99 7.46
N TRP A 215 -2.97 18.66 7.59
CA TRP A 215 -2.54 17.76 6.53
C TRP A 215 -3.69 17.28 5.62
N ARG A 216 -4.94 17.68 5.91
CA ARG A 216 -6.10 17.50 5.03
C ARG A 216 -6.94 18.77 4.96
N SER A 217 -7.83 18.82 3.97
CA SER A 217 -8.62 20.01 3.64
C SER A 217 -9.42 20.57 4.81
N VAL A 218 -9.62 21.89 4.79
CA VAL A 218 -10.49 22.61 5.74
C VAL A 218 -11.72 23.09 4.98
N GLN A 219 -12.92 22.82 5.49
CA GLN A 219 -14.17 23.07 4.77
C GLN A 219 -15.20 23.80 5.62
N LEU A 220 -15.96 24.68 4.97
CA LEU A 220 -17.21 25.25 5.46
C LEU A 220 -18.37 24.51 4.80
N LYS A 221 -19.05 23.67 5.57
CA LYS A 221 -20.18 22.85 5.13
C LYS A 221 -21.48 23.50 5.56
N GLU A 222 -22.24 24.03 4.61
CA GLU A 222 -23.62 24.43 4.89
C GLU A 222 -24.47 23.20 5.18
N GLN A 223 -25.37 23.31 6.15
CA GLN A 223 -26.24 22.21 6.55
C GLN A 223 -27.52 22.18 5.70
N ALA A 224 -27.92 20.97 5.28
CA ALA A 224 -29.21 20.72 4.67
C ALA A 224 -30.36 20.82 5.68
N ALA A 225 -31.60 20.78 5.17
CA ALA A 225 -32.77 20.70 6.04
C ALA A 225 -32.83 19.36 6.78
N VAL A 226 -32.37 18.28 6.14
CA VAL A 226 -32.19 16.93 6.68
C VAL A 226 -30.85 16.43 6.17
N GLU A 227 -29.95 16.07 7.06
CA GLU A 227 -28.63 15.53 6.72
C GLU A 227 -28.73 14.04 6.39
N ILE A 228 -27.95 13.61 5.40
CA ILE A 228 -27.67 12.20 5.11
C ILE A 228 -26.29 11.91 5.68
N GLU A 229 -26.22 11.04 6.69
CA GLU A 229 -24.99 10.68 7.35
C GLU A 229 -24.63 9.21 7.07
N SER A 230 -23.33 8.98 6.85
CA SER A 230 -22.74 7.64 6.80
C SER A 230 -23.46 6.68 5.82
N PRO A 231 -23.64 7.00 4.52
CA PRO A 231 -24.19 6.03 3.59
C PRO A 231 -23.26 4.82 3.44
N PHE A 232 -23.83 3.63 3.51
CA PHE A 232 -23.13 2.36 3.34
C PHE A 232 -23.87 1.47 2.35
N ILE A 233 -23.24 1.18 1.23
CA ILE A 233 -23.76 0.27 0.23
C ILE A 233 -22.98 -1.04 0.24
N ALA A 234 -23.70 -2.16 0.35
CA ALA A 234 -23.12 -3.48 0.47
C ALA A 234 -23.82 -4.48 -0.45
N THR A 235 -23.02 -5.39 -1.04
CA THR A 235 -23.52 -6.47 -1.88
C THR A 235 -24.18 -7.54 -1.01
N ARG A 236 -25.42 -7.93 -1.33
CA ARG A 236 -26.11 -9.07 -0.72
C ARG A 236 -25.91 -10.35 -1.51
N SER A 237 -25.87 -10.24 -2.84
CA SER A 237 -25.60 -11.35 -3.75
C SER A 237 -25.08 -10.85 -5.10
N LEU A 238 -24.39 -11.75 -5.82
CA LEU A 238 -23.75 -11.45 -7.11
C LEU A 238 -24.74 -11.21 -8.25
N ASP A 239 -26.02 -11.55 -8.06
CA ASP A 239 -27.11 -11.24 -9.00
C ASP A 239 -27.57 -9.78 -8.91
N GLY A 240 -26.97 -8.94 -8.05
CA GLY A 240 -27.20 -7.49 -7.98
C GLY A 240 -28.10 -7.04 -6.84
N GLN A 241 -28.43 -7.91 -5.88
CA GLN A 241 -29.12 -7.48 -4.66
C GLN A 241 -28.18 -6.65 -3.79
N MET A 242 -28.63 -5.46 -3.42
CA MET A 242 -27.86 -4.49 -2.64
C MET A 242 -28.57 -4.11 -1.35
N ARG A 243 -27.79 -3.76 -0.33
CA ARG A 243 -28.26 -3.10 0.88
C ARG A 243 -27.64 -1.72 0.99
N LEU A 244 -28.48 -0.71 1.22
CA LEU A 244 -28.09 0.65 1.58
C LEU A 244 -28.50 0.94 3.04
N THR A 245 -27.53 1.22 3.88
CA THR A 245 -27.76 1.68 5.26
C THR A 245 -27.28 3.12 5.42
N LEU A 246 -28.08 3.97 6.06
CA LEU A 246 -27.72 5.37 6.31
C LEU A 246 -28.53 5.95 7.47
N ASP A 247 -28.02 7.05 8.03
CA ASP A 247 -28.72 7.83 9.04
C ASP A 247 -29.27 9.12 8.41
N LEU A 248 -30.49 9.48 8.79
CA LEU A 248 -31.10 10.76 8.46
C LEU A 248 -31.27 11.58 9.73
N HIS A 249 -30.79 12.82 9.74
CA HIS A 249 -30.90 13.71 10.90
C HIS A 249 -31.49 15.07 10.54
N LYS A 250 -32.50 15.50 11.29
CA LYS A 250 -33.15 16.81 11.18
C LYS A 250 -33.06 17.55 12.50
N LYS A 251 -32.92 18.88 12.48
CA LYS A 251 -32.87 19.71 13.70
C LYS A 251 -34.12 19.58 14.59
N SER A 252 -35.29 19.41 13.98
CA SER A 252 -36.57 19.24 14.67
C SER A 252 -37.47 18.23 13.97
N SER A 253 -38.29 17.52 14.75
CA SER A 253 -39.35 16.65 14.21
C SER A 253 -40.50 17.46 13.60
N PRO A 254 -41.30 16.88 12.69
CA PRO A 254 -41.17 15.54 12.11
C PRO A 254 -40.16 15.50 10.94
N LEU A 255 -39.56 14.34 10.69
CA LEU A 255 -38.71 14.06 9.53
C LEU A 255 -39.58 13.50 8.40
N LYS A 256 -39.79 14.32 7.36
CA LYS A 256 -40.64 14.01 6.21
C LYS A 256 -39.97 14.42 4.90
N GLY A 257 -40.04 13.56 3.89
CA GLY A 257 -39.44 13.78 2.58
C GLY A 257 -39.32 12.48 1.79
N VAL A 258 -38.57 12.53 0.70
CA VAL A 258 -38.30 11.38 -0.16
C VAL A 258 -36.80 11.24 -0.33
N LEU A 259 -36.29 10.03 -0.09
CA LEU A 259 -34.92 9.65 -0.42
C LEU A 259 -34.90 9.05 -1.83
N TYR A 260 -34.06 9.59 -2.69
CA TYR A 260 -33.77 9.05 -4.02
C TYR A 260 -32.35 8.51 -4.08
N ALA A 261 -32.17 7.41 -4.79
CA ALA A 261 -30.87 6.84 -5.12
C ALA A 261 -30.72 6.71 -6.64
N GLU A 262 -29.66 7.29 -7.19
CA GLU A 262 -29.20 7.10 -8.57
C GLU A 262 -27.99 6.18 -8.55
N VAL A 263 -28.07 5.07 -9.30
CA VAL A 263 -26.95 4.16 -9.48
C VAL A 263 -26.53 4.20 -10.95
N SER A 264 -25.30 4.61 -11.22
CA SER A 264 -24.77 4.76 -12.58
C SER A 264 -23.43 4.02 -12.75
N PRO A 265 -23.15 3.44 -13.93
CA PRO A 265 -21.82 2.91 -14.25
C PRO A 265 -20.76 4.01 -14.20
N LYS A 266 -19.63 3.77 -13.53
CA LYS A 266 -18.51 4.74 -13.41
C LYS A 266 -17.46 4.55 -14.52
N ASN A 267 -17.08 3.30 -14.80
CA ASN A 267 -15.97 2.97 -15.70
C ASN A 267 -16.31 1.90 -16.75
N PHE A 268 -17.59 1.58 -16.93
CA PHE A 268 -18.07 0.62 -17.94
C PHE A 268 -19.36 1.14 -18.59
N LYS A 269 -19.78 0.50 -19.68
CA LYS A 269 -21.04 0.85 -20.38
C LYS A 269 -22.21 0.15 -19.69
N GLY A 270 -23.23 0.90 -19.30
CA GLY A 270 -24.46 0.36 -18.73
C GLY A 270 -25.55 1.44 -18.63
N ILE A 271 -26.66 1.12 -17.97
CA ILE A 271 -27.82 2.00 -17.82
C ILE A 271 -27.90 2.51 -16.37
N THR A 272 -28.16 3.82 -16.21
CA THR A 272 -28.45 4.42 -14.90
C THR A 272 -29.80 3.95 -14.39
N GLN A 273 -29.85 3.51 -13.14
CA GLN A 273 -31.04 2.99 -12.46
C GLN A 273 -31.41 3.89 -11.28
N TYR A 274 -32.71 4.05 -11.02
CA TYR A 274 -33.21 4.98 -10.01
C TYR A 274 -34.15 4.29 -9.02
N TYR A 275 -34.01 4.64 -7.75
CA TYR A 275 -34.83 4.12 -6.66
C TYR A 275 -35.32 5.24 -5.77
N ARG A 276 -36.46 5.02 -5.10
CA ARG A 276 -37.03 5.95 -4.14
C ARG A 276 -37.54 5.26 -2.89
N PHE A 277 -37.55 6.00 -1.78
CA PHE A 277 -38.18 5.61 -0.52
C PHE A 277 -38.85 6.83 0.11
N ASP A 278 -40.12 6.70 0.48
CA ASP A 278 -40.92 7.76 1.09
C ASP A 278 -40.77 7.73 2.62
N ILE A 279 -40.38 8.85 3.23
CA ILE A 279 -40.11 8.95 4.68
C ILE A 279 -41.18 9.81 5.35
N ASN A 280 -41.81 9.24 6.38
CA ASN A 280 -42.81 9.91 7.22
C ASN A 280 -42.63 9.52 8.70
N SER A 281 -41.59 10.06 9.33
CA SER A 281 -41.27 9.80 10.74
C SER A 281 -41.67 10.96 11.66
N GLN A 282 -42.18 10.61 12.85
CA GLN A 282 -42.42 11.55 13.94
C GLN A 282 -41.14 11.90 14.72
N LYS A 283 -40.05 11.18 14.49
CA LYS A 283 -38.76 11.43 15.12
C LYS A 283 -37.99 12.49 14.33
N LYS A 284 -36.92 12.99 14.95
CA LYS A 284 -35.95 13.90 14.32
C LYS A 284 -34.78 13.15 13.67
N GLN A 285 -34.62 11.86 13.97
CA GLN A 285 -33.57 10.99 13.46
C GLN A 285 -34.17 9.64 13.10
N GLU A 286 -33.70 9.05 12.00
CA GLU A 286 -34.02 7.69 11.57
C GLU A 286 -32.77 7.01 11.02
N THR A 287 -32.58 5.74 11.35
CA THR A 287 -31.60 4.86 10.72
C THR A 287 -32.35 3.96 9.75
N LEU A 288 -31.97 4.00 8.48
CA LEU A 288 -32.62 3.24 7.42
C LEU A 288 -31.75 2.08 6.98
N SER A 289 -32.36 0.92 6.75
CA SER A 289 -31.77 -0.21 6.04
C SER A 289 -32.67 -0.54 4.86
N LEU A 290 -32.19 -0.26 3.66
CA LEU A 290 -32.97 -0.27 2.42
C LEU A 290 -32.39 -1.30 1.46
N ASP A 291 -33.26 -2.10 0.85
CA ASP A 291 -32.89 -3.10 -0.15
C ASP A 291 -33.36 -2.68 -1.53
N PHE A 292 -32.55 -2.97 -2.54
CA PHE A 292 -32.92 -2.83 -3.94
C PHE A 292 -32.09 -3.75 -4.83
N GLN A 293 -32.52 -3.89 -6.08
CA GLN A 293 -31.93 -4.78 -7.06
C GLN A 293 -31.33 -3.96 -8.21
N ILE A 294 -30.02 -4.06 -8.42
CA ILE A 294 -29.35 -3.58 -9.63
C ILE A 294 -29.56 -4.65 -10.72
N LYS A 295 -30.17 -4.26 -11.84
CA LYS A 295 -30.32 -5.13 -13.02
C LYS A 295 -29.01 -5.16 -13.80
N ASP A 296 -28.68 -6.32 -14.37
CA ASP A 296 -27.46 -6.56 -15.15
C ASP A 296 -26.17 -6.19 -14.40
N PRO A 297 -25.86 -6.84 -13.27
CA PRO A 297 -24.74 -6.47 -12.42
C PRO A 297 -23.39 -6.84 -13.08
N HIS A 298 -22.56 -5.83 -13.30
CA HIS A 298 -21.13 -5.99 -13.56
C HIS A 298 -20.35 -6.09 -12.24
N LEU A 299 -19.61 -7.18 -12.06
CA LEU A 299 -18.84 -7.46 -10.85
C LEU A 299 -17.49 -6.73 -10.84
N TRP A 300 -17.03 -6.40 -9.64
CA TRP A 300 -15.66 -5.93 -9.39
C TRP A 300 -14.76 -7.12 -9.08
N TRP A 301 -13.59 -7.19 -9.73
CA TRP A 301 -12.59 -8.24 -9.52
C TRP A 301 -11.21 -7.67 -9.15
N PRO A 302 -10.42 -8.38 -8.32
CA PRO A 302 -9.03 -8.05 -8.10
C PRO A 302 -8.18 -8.12 -9.38
N ASN A 303 -6.98 -7.55 -9.33
CA ASN A 303 -6.00 -7.56 -10.41
C ASN A 303 -5.73 -8.99 -10.90
N ASP A 304 -5.57 -9.15 -12.23
CA ASP A 304 -5.51 -10.42 -12.97
C ASP A 304 -6.76 -11.34 -12.90
N ARG A 305 -7.82 -11.00 -12.14
CA ARG A 305 -8.98 -11.90 -11.93
C ARG A 305 -10.24 -11.52 -12.71
N GLY A 306 -10.25 -10.37 -13.36
CA GLY A 306 -11.38 -9.86 -14.14
C GLY A 306 -11.37 -8.33 -14.20
N GLU A 307 -12.50 -7.76 -14.60
CA GLU A 307 -12.69 -6.31 -14.71
C GLU A 307 -12.97 -5.66 -13.34
N GLN A 308 -12.45 -4.45 -13.14
CA GLN A 308 -12.66 -3.64 -11.93
C GLN A 308 -13.93 -2.77 -12.07
N SER A 309 -15.10 -3.37 -12.31
CA SER A 309 -16.33 -2.62 -12.57
C SER A 309 -16.77 -1.80 -11.34
N LEU A 310 -16.94 -0.48 -11.51
CA LEU A 310 -17.32 0.46 -10.45
C LEU A 310 -18.61 1.20 -10.82
N TYR A 311 -19.39 1.54 -9.80
CA TYR A 311 -20.61 2.32 -9.88
C TYR A 311 -20.47 3.61 -9.08
N ASP A 312 -21.18 4.65 -9.48
CA ASP A 312 -21.46 5.83 -8.68
C ASP A 312 -22.89 5.74 -8.10
N LEU A 313 -23.01 6.00 -6.81
CA LEU A 313 -24.26 6.15 -6.07
C LEU A 313 -24.44 7.63 -5.67
N ASN A 314 -25.44 8.30 -6.24
CA ASN A 314 -25.88 9.61 -5.75
C ASN A 314 -27.15 9.45 -4.92
N LEU A 315 -27.12 9.97 -3.69
CA LEU A 315 -28.27 9.98 -2.78
C LEU A 315 -28.78 11.40 -2.61
N PHE A 316 -30.08 11.58 -2.79
CA PHE A 316 -30.76 12.86 -2.62
C PHE A 316 -31.89 12.73 -1.61
N PHE A 317 -31.89 13.54 -0.56
CA PHE A 317 -33.05 13.64 0.32
C PHE A 317 -33.79 14.95 0.01
N VAL A 318 -34.98 14.83 -0.58
CA VAL A 318 -35.85 15.95 -0.92
C VAL A 318 -36.84 16.18 0.24
N PRO A 319 -36.63 17.21 1.08
CA PRO A 319 -37.52 17.49 2.19
C PRO A 319 -38.82 18.16 1.71
N GLN A 320 -39.84 18.21 2.57
CA GLN A 320 -41.03 19.02 2.30
C GLN A 320 -40.75 20.54 2.26
N LYS A 321 -39.71 20.99 2.97
CA LYS A 321 -39.26 22.40 3.01
C LYS A 321 -37.76 22.46 3.29
N GLY A 322 -37.06 23.37 2.60
CA GLY A 322 -35.64 23.64 2.78
C GLY A 322 -34.75 22.94 1.74
N LYS A 323 -33.44 23.09 1.90
CA LYS A 323 -32.42 22.58 0.97
C LYS A 323 -32.39 21.05 0.91
N THR A 324 -32.16 20.53 -0.29
CA THR A 324 -32.02 19.09 -0.57
C THR A 324 -30.63 18.64 -0.16
N ALA A 325 -30.52 17.59 0.66
CA ALA A 325 -29.21 16.98 0.91
C ALA A 325 -28.79 16.13 -0.30
N HIS A 326 -27.49 16.18 -0.62
CA HIS A 326 -26.87 15.35 -1.64
C HIS A 326 -25.57 14.79 -1.09
N ILE A 327 -25.39 13.48 -1.25
CA ILE A 327 -24.12 12.81 -1.00
C ILE A 327 -23.83 11.82 -2.12
N LYS A 328 -22.56 11.71 -2.49
CA LYS A 328 -22.07 10.79 -3.52
C LYS A 328 -21.09 9.80 -2.89
N THR A 329 -21.15 8.54 -3.34
CA THR A 329 -20.11 7.55 -3.09
C THR A 329 -19.93 6.65 -4.30
N SER A 330 -18.80 5.95 -4.39
CA SER A 330 -18.57 4.91 -5.41
C SER A 330 -18.49 3.55 -4.73
N PHE A 331 -18.84 2.49 -5.45
CA PHE A 331 -18.80 1.11 -4.93
C PHE A 331 -18.59 0.10 -6.07
N GLY A 332 -18.28 -1.14 -5.70
CA GLY A 332 -18.21 -2.29 -6.60
C GLY A 332 -19.09 -3.44 -6.10
N ILE A 333 -19.68 -4.21 -7.01
CA ILE A 333 -20.46 -5.40 -6.65
C ILE A 333 -19.50 -6.58 -6.54
N ARG A 334 -19.32 -7.09 -5.31
CA ARG A 334 -18.47 -8.26 -5.03
C ARG A 334 -18.82 -8.91 -3.71
N THR A 335 -18.50 -10.19 -3.56
CA THR A 335 -18.53 -10.89 -2.26
C THR A 335 -17.13 -11.21 -1.77
N ILE A 336 -16.96 -11.25 -0.45
CA ILE A 336 -15.74 -11.71 0.22
C ILE A 336 -16.12 -12.69 1.30
N GLU A 337 -15.37 -13.77 1.35
CA GLU A 337 -15.46 -14.81 2.35
C GLU A 337 -14.04 -15.25 2.73
N MET A 338 -13.80 -15.43 4.02
CA MET A 338 -12.60 -16.10 4.53
C MET A 338 -13.02 -17.52 4.90
N ARG A 339 -12.51 -18.51 4.17
CA ARG A 339 -12.74 -19.93 4.48
C ARG A 339 -11.60 -20.50 5.31
N PRO A 340 -11.84 -21.60 6.04
CA PRO A 340 -10.76 -22.36 6.66
C PRO A 340 -9.70 -22.80 5.64
N LEU A 341 -8.53 -23.15 6.17
CA LEU A 341 -7.52 -23.86 5.40
C LEU A 341 -8.04 -25.27 5.02
N ILE A 342 -7.32 -25.94 4.13
CA ILE A 342 -7.73 -27.26 3.61
C ILE A 342 -7.86 -28.34 4.71
N ASP A 343 -7.23 -28.15 5.86
CA ASP A 343 -7.30 -29.03 7.02
C ASP A 343 -8.42 -28.67 8.02
N GLY A 344 -9.25 -27.67 7.71
CA GLY A 344 -10.44 -27.30 8.47
C GLY A 344 -10.24 -26.11 9.41
N ALA A 345 -11.32 -25.76 10.11
CA ALA A 345 -11.32 -24.67 11.09
C ALA A 345 -10.57 -25.07 12.36
N LYS A 346 -9.84 -24.12 12.96
CA LYS A 346 -9.08 -24.31 14.20
C LYS A 346 -9.25 -23.11 15.12
N GLU A 347 -9.29 -23.36 16.42
CA GLU A 347 -9.53 -22.31 17.43
C GLU A 347 -8.37 -21.30 17.53
N ASP A 348 -7.16 -21.71 17.12
CA ASP A 348 -5.92 -20.92 17.16
C ASP A 348 -5.52 -20.34 15.78
N TYR A 349 -6.33 -20.57 14.74
CA TYR A 349 -6.12 -20.02 13.39
C TYR A 349 -7.33 -19.22 12.94
N TYR A 350 -7.07 -18.07 12.31
CA TYR A 350 -8.06 -17.44 11.47
C TYR A 350 -8.33 -18.28 10.23
N ASN A 351 -9.53 -18.15 9.69
CA ASN A 351 -9.79 -18.54 8.32
C ASN A 351 -8.89 -17.71 7.37
N TRP A 352 -8.07 -18.37 6.55
CA TRP A 352 -7.04 -17.74 5.70
C TRP A 352 -7.28 -17.94 4.20
N THR A 353 -8.25 -18.77 3.79
CA THR A 353 -8.54 -18.96 2.37
C THR A 353 -9.42 -17.82 1.88
N PHE A 354 -8.85 -16.88 1.13
CA PHE A 354 -9.57 -15.76 0.54
C PHE A 354 -10.45 -16.24 -0.63
N VAL A 355 -11.73 -15.92 -0.57
CA VAL A 355 -12.72 -16.25 -1.60
C VAL A 355 -13.42 -14.98 -2.06
N ILE A 356 -13.18 -14.61 -3.32
CA ILE A 356 -13.78 -13.42 -3.94
C ILE A 356 -14.78 -13.88 -5.01
N ASN A 357 -16.01 -13.39 -4.93
CA ASN A 357 -17.07 -13.76 -5.88
C ASN A 357 -17.26 -15.29 -6.02
N GLY A 358 -17.10 -16.00 -4.90
CA GLY A 358 -17.20 -17.46 -4.83
C GLY A 358 -15.97 -18.24 -5.31
N LYS A 359 -14.90 -17.57 -5.76
CA LYS A 359 -13.67 -18.21 -6.24
C LYS A 359 -12.52 -18.07 -5.23
N PRO A 360 -11.96 -19.18 -4.72
CA PRO A 360 -10.77 -19.14 -3.86
C PRO A 360 -9.56 -18.69 -4.68
N MET A 361 -8.65 -17.93 -4.07
CA MET A 361 -7.43 -17.48 -4.73
C MET A 361 -6.24 -17.38 -3.78
N PHE A 362 -5.05 -17.66 -4.30
CA PHE A 362 -3.80 -17.29 -3.64
C PHE A 362 -3.63 -15.76 -3.68
N ILE A 363 -3.29 -15.15 -2.55
CA ILE A 363 -3.04 -13.71 -2.43
C ILE A 363 -1.57 -13.39 -2.72
N LYS A 364 -1.33 -12.64 -3.80
CA LYS A 364 -0.03 -12.06 -4.16
C LYS A 364 0.03 -10.63 -3.62
N GLY A 365 0.90 -10.33 -2.64
CA GLY A 365 0.86 -9.02 -2.01
C GLY A 365 2.17 -8.46 -1.50
N THR A 366 2.08 -7.30 -0.87
CA THR A 366 3.19 -6.62 -0.20
C THR A 366 2.70 -5.66 0.90
N GLY A 367 3.57 -5.31 1.84
CA GLY A 367 3.31 -4.25 2.81
C GLY A 367 3.31 -2.86 2.15
N TRP A 368 2.42 -1.98 2.61
CA TRP A 368 2.33 -0.57 2.22
C TRP A 368 2.66 0.32 3.42
N CYS A 369 3.57 1.28 3.21
CA CYS A 369 3.98 2.25 4.22
C CYS A 369 3.46 3.63 3.85
N THR A 370 3.30 4.54 4.82
CA THR A 370 3.02 5.95 4.55
C THR A 370 4.01 6.48 3.49
N MET A 371 3.57 7.28 2.53
CA MET A 371 4.43 7.62 1.37
C MET A 371 5.46 8.71 1.62
N ASP A 372 5.30 9.51 2.68
CA ASP A 372 6.08 10.73 2.85
C ASP A 372 6.12 11.22 4.29
N ALA A 373 7.33 11.50 4.78
CA ALA A 373 7.51 12.05 6.11
C ALA A 373 6.97 13.48 6.25
N LEU A 374 7.05 14.33 5.21
CA LEU A 374 6.61 15.73 5.23
C LEU A 374 5.15 15.92 4.80
N MET A 375 4.38 14.83 4.70
CA MET A 375 2.95 14.80 4.35
C MET A 375 2.64 15.14 2.87
N ASP A 376 3.56 14.89 1.93
CA ASP A 376 3.19 14.84 0.51
C ASP A 376 2.42 13.55 0.18
N PHE A 377 1.10 13.64 0.28
CA PHE A 377 0.16 12.58 -0.08
C PHE A 377 -0.59 12.91 -1.38
N SER A 378 0.10 13.50 -2.35
CA SER A 378 -0.49 13.84 -3.64
C SER A 378 -0.98 12.58 -4.39
N ARG A 379 -2.14 12.71 -5.05
CA ARG A 379 -2.71 11.65 -5.89
C ARG A 379 -1.74 11.10 -6.93
N ASN A 380 -0.91 11.95 -7.51
CA ASN A 380 0.06 11.54 -8.53
C ASN A 380 1.11 10.55 -7.96
N LYS A 381 1.57 10.77 -6.72
CA LYS A 381 2.51 9.87 -6.04
C LYS A 381 1.86 8.51 -5.77
N TYR A 382 0.62 8.50 -5.27
CA TYR A 382 -0.16 7.26 -5.14
C TYR A 382 -0.34 6.55 -6.49
N GLU A 383 -0.74 7.28 -7.53
CA GLU A 383 -1.04 6.69 -8.83
C GLU A 383 0.22 6.06 -9.45
N HIS A 384 1.37 6.72 -9.36
CA HIS A 384 2.66 6.16 -9.80
C HIS A 384 2.97 4.84 -9.09
N LEU A 385 2.93 4.83 -7.76
CA LEU A 385 3.24 3.63 -6.97
C LEU A 385 2.22 2.50 -7.21
N LEU A 386 0.92 2.80 -7.28
CA LEU A 386 -0.11 1.80 -7.47
C LEU A 386 -0.16 1.24 -8.91
N GLN A 387 0.23 2.03 -9.91
CA GLN A 387 0.46 1.53 -11.27
C GLN A 387 1.62 0.53 -11.29
N ILE A 388 2.71 0.81 -10.58
CA ILE A 388 3.84 -0.11 -10.44
C ILE A 388 3.38 -1.37 -9.68
N ALA A 389 2.60 -1.24 -8.60
CA ALA A 389 2.07 -2.41 -7.89
C ALA A 389 1.23 -3.31 -8.84
N GLN A 390 0.33 -2.70 -9.61
CA GLN A 390 -0.49 -3.41 -10.59
C GLN A 390 0.39 -4.14 -11.64
N SER A 391 1.42 -3.49 -12.17
CA SER A 391 2.30 -4.08 -13.18
C SER A 391 3.14 -5.24 -12.64
N GLN A 392 3.32 -5.33 -11.33
CA GLN A 392 3.98 -6.44 -10.64
C GLN A 392 3.05 -7.64 -10.37
N HIS A 393 1.79 -7.57 -10.80
CA HIS A 393 0.75 -8.54 -10.48
C HIS A 393 0.41 -8.61 -8.98
N ILE A 394 0.63 -7.52 -8.24
CA ILE A 394 0.15 -7.40 -6.85
C ILE A 394 -1.38 -7.37 -6.87
N GLN A 395 -1.95 -8.14 -5.96
CA GLN A 395 -3.38 -8.26 -5.70
C GLN A 395 -3.75 -7.70 -4.33
N MET A 396 -2.83 -7.60 -3.37
CA MET A 396 -3.11 -7.05 -2.05
C MET A 396 -1.99 -6.16 -1.53
N LEU A 397 -2.39 -5.02 -0.95
CA LEU A 397 -1.56 -4.20 -0.08
C LEU A 397 -2.03 -4.32 1.35
N ARG A 398 -1.08 -4.56 2.27
CA ARG A 398 -1.32 -4.41 3.70
C ARG A 398 -0.91 -3.00 4.11
N ALA A 399 -1.91 -2.13 4.31
CA ALA A 399 -1.68 -0.80 4.86
C ALA A 399 -1.29 -0.93 6.34
N TRP A 400 0.01 -0.86 6.58
CA TRP A 400 0.67 -1.28 7.82
C TRP A 400 0.33 -0.38 9.02
N GLY A 401 0.24 -0.98 10.21
CA GLY A 401 -0.32 -0.39 11.43
C GLY A 401 0.53 0.67 12.12
N GLY A 402 1.72 0.99 11.66
CA GLY A 402 2.37 2.25 12.07
C GLY A 402 2.23 3.39 11.06
N GLY A 403 1.52 3.14 9.97
CA GLY A 403 1.13 4.14 8.98
C GLY A 403 -0.16 4.85 9.40
N MET A 404 -1.04 5.08 8.43
CA MET A 404 -2.30 5.78 8.63
C MET A 404 -3.48 5.04 8.00
N PRO A 405 -4.72 5.30 8.43
CA PRO A 405 -5.87 5.16 7.56
C PRO A 405 -5.67 6.08 6.35
N GLU A 406 -5.23 5.49 5.24
CA GLU A 406 -4.76 6.22 4.05
C GLU A 406 -5.77 7.25 3.50
N THR A 407 -5.30 8.13 2.61
CA THR A 407 -6.16 9.14 1.96
C THR A 407 -7.22 8.48 1.06
N ASP A 408 -8.28 9.22 0.72
CA ASP A 408 -9.33 8.69 -0.16
C ASP A 408 -8.77 8.36 -1.56
N ASP A 409 -7.77 9.13 -2.04
CA ASP A 409 -7.06 8.87 -3.29
C ASP A 409 -6.44 7.46 -3.35
N PHE A 410 -5.85 6.99 -2.24
CA PHE A 410 -5.28 5.65 -2.15
C PHE A 410 -6.31 4.55 -2.45
N TYR A 411 -7.47 4.60 -1.77
CA TYR A 411 -8.50 3.57 -1.92
C TYR A 411 -9.22 3.67 -3.26
N GLU A 412 -9.47 4.88 -3.76
CA GLU A 412 -10.03 5.06 -5.10
C GLU A 412 -9.12 4.49 -6.19
N LEU A 413 -7.80 4.65 -6.05
CA LEU A 413 -6.83 4.08 -6.97
C LEU A 413 -6.72 2.56 -6.78
N CYS A 414 -6.78 2.04 -5.55
CA CYS A 414 -6.86 0.60 -5.29
C CYS A 414 -8.12 -0.03 -5.91
N ASP A 415 -9.28 0.64 -5.80
CA ASP A 415 -10.52 0.24 -6.47
C ASP A 415 -10.35 0.20 -7.99
N LYS A 416 -9.72 1.24 -8.56
CA LYS A 416 -9.47 1.36 -10.00
C LYS A 416 -8.54 0.26 -10.51
N TYR A 417 -7.48 -0.07 -9.77
CA TYR A 417 -6.45 -1.02 -10.20
C TYR A 417 -6.70 -2.46 -9.76
N GLY A 418 -7.75 -2.71 -8.97
CA GLY A 418 -8.09 -4.06 -8.51
C GLY A 418 -7.19 -4.54 -7.37
N ILE A 419 -6.63 -3.61 -6.59
CA ILE A 419 -5.70 -3.93 -5.50
C ILE A 419 -6.50 -4.01 -4.20
N LEU A 420 -6.51 -5.19 -3.59
CA LEU A 420 -7.14 -5.44 -2.29
C LEU A 420 -6.36 -4.73 -1.18
N VAL A 421 -7.07 -4.31 -0.13
CA VAL A 421 -6.48 -3.62 1.02
C VAL A 421 -6.85 -4.35 2.31
N MET A 422 -5.83 -4.71 3.08
CA MET A 422 -5.94 -4.97 4.52
C MET A 422 -5.55 -3.68 5.26
N GLN A 423 -6.52 -3.04 5.92
CA GLN A 423 -6.28 -1.77 6.60
C GLN A 423 -6.07 -1.98 8.10
N GLU A 424 -4.87 -1.68 8.59
CA GLU A 424 -4.59 -1.69 10.02
C GLU A 424 -4.85 -0.34 10.68
N TRP A 425 -5.25 -0.36 11.95
CA TRP A 425 -5.28 0.86 12.75
C TRP A 425 -3.86 1.28 13.16
N PRO A 426 -3.60 2.58 13.41
CA PRO A 426 -2.27 3.15 13.70
C PRO A 426 -1.73 2.73 15.09
N THR A 427 -1.61 1.42 15.30
CA THR A 427 -1.03 0.77 16.48
C THR A 427 0.07 -0.22 16.06
N ALA A 428 1.17 -0.16 16.78
CA ALA A 428 2.29 -1.09 16.65
C ALA A 428 2.90 -1.43 18.03
N TRP A 429 3.46 -2.63 18.19
CA TRP A 429 4.21 -3.07 19.38
C TRP A 429 3.53 -2.72 20.71
N ASN A 430 2.27 -3.12 20.86
CA ASN A 430 1.46 -2.92 22.07
C ASN A 430 1.08 -1.47 22.42
N SER A 431 1.31 -0.50 21.53
CA SER A 431 0.89 0.90 21.74
C SER A 431 -0.61 1.07 21.98
N HIS A 432 -1.45 0.13 21.52
CA HIS A 432 -2.88 0.10 21.84
C HIS A 432 -3.18 0.12 23.35
N ASN A 433 -2.22 -0.25 24.22
CA ASN A 433 -2.36 -0.20 25.68
C ASN A 433 -2.09 1.19 26.28
N THR A 434 -1.37 2.05 25.58
CA THR A 434 -0.93 3.37 26.08
C THR A 434 -1.57 4.53 25.34
N GLN A 435 -2.03 4.31 24.10
CA GLN A 435 -2.70 5.32 23.31
C GLN A 435 -4.02 5.75 23.95
N PRO A 436 -4.43 7.03 23.82
CA PRO A 436 -5.68 7.50 24.40
C PRO A 436 -6.89 6.80 23.75
N TYR A 437 -7.60 6.01 24.55
CA TYR A 437 -8.70 5.16 24.08
C TYR A 437 -9.74 5.92 23.27
N THR A 438 -10.16 7.10 23.72
CA THR A 438 -11.21 7.90 23.06
C THR A 438 -10.77 8.42 21.70
N ILE A 439 -9.50 8.84 21.56
CA ILE A 439 -8.92 9.33 20.31
C ILE A 439 -8.81 8.17 19.30
N LEU A 440 -8.40 7.00 19.79
CA LEU A 440 -8.29 5.78 18.97
C LEU A 440 -9.67 5.30 18.52
N GLN A 441 -10.66 5.30 19.42
CA GLN A 441 -12.04 4.98 19.08
C GLN A 441 -12.60 5.95 18.02
N GLU A 442 -12.41 7.26 18.19
CA GLU A 442 -12.83 8.28 17.22
C GLU A 442 -12.17 8.04 15.84
N THR A 443 -10.89 7.67 15.82
CA THR A 443 -10.16 7.29 14.61
C THR A 443 -10.80 6.08 13.93
N VAL A 444 -11.06 5.01 14.67
CA VAL A 444 -11.68 3.78 14.14
C VAL A 444 -13.09 4.06 13.61
N GLU A 445 -13.93 4.75 14.38
CA GLU A 445 -15.32 5.03 13.99
C GLU A 445 -15.41 5.86 12.72
N ARG A 446 -14.65 6.97 12.65
CA ARG A 446 -14.67 7.86 11.48
C ARG A 446 -14.16 7.17 10.24
N ASN A 447 -13.02 6.51 10.34
CA ASN A 447 -12.38 5.92 9.18
C ASN A 447 -13.07 4.64 8.72
N THR A 448 -13.68 3.86 9.62
CA THR A 448 -14.55 2.74 9.19
C THR A 448 -15.70 3.24 8.34
N LYS A 449 -16.39 4.31 8.78
CA LYS A 449 -17.49 4.92 8.02
C LYS A 449 -17.04 5.53 6.69
N ARG A 450 -15.87 6.16 6.66
CA ARG A 450 -15.26 6.73 5.46
C ARG A 450 -14.95 5.67 4.41
N LEU A 451 -14.38 4.54 4.83
CA LEU A 451 -13.72 3.60 3.92
C LEU A 451 -14.58 2.41 3.50
N ARG A 452 -15.62 2.05 4.27
CA ARG A 452 -16.38 0.80 4.10
C ARG A 452 -17.05 0.60 2.72
N ASN A 453 -17.22 1.64 1.92
CA ASN A 453 -17.78 1.56 0.56
C ASN A 453 -16.75 1.14 -0.52
N HIS A 454 -15.45 1.18 -0.22
CA HIS A 454 -14.42 0.77 -1.17
C HIS A 454 -14.43 -0.75 -1.39
N PRO A 455 -14.67 -1.25 -2.61
CA PRO A 455 -14.63 -2.68 -2.91
C PRO A 455 -13.25 -3.29 -2.65
N SER A 456 -12.17 -2.50 -2.84
CA SER A 456 -10.79 -2.89 -2.53
C SER A 456 -10.55 -3.24 -1.07
N LEU A 457 -11.24 -2.62 -0.13
CA LEU A 457 -11.05 -2.89 1.29
C LEU A 457 -11.64 -4.26 1.65
N ILE A 458 -10.80 -5.22 2.00
CA ILE A 458 -11.21 -6.62 2.21
C ILE A 458 -11.12 -7.10 3.64
N MET A 459 -10.36 -6.41 4.50
CA MET A 459 -10.07 -6.84 5.86
C MET A 459 -9.68 -5.62 6.70
N TRP A 460 -10.13 -5.61 7.96
CA TRP A 460 -9.66 -4.70 8.99
C TRP A 460 -8.62 -5.38 9.87
N GLY A 461 -7.57 -4.66 10.27
CA GLY A 461 -6.55 -5.12 11.20
C GLY A 461 -6.41 -4.19 12.39
N ALA A 462 -6.10 -4.72 13.58
CA ALA A 462 -5.92 -3.86 14.75
C ALA A 462 -4.56 -3.14 14.79
N GLY A 463 -3.52 -3.75 14.22
CA GLY A 463 -2.18 -3.18 14.20
C GLY A 463 -1.07 -4.22 14.03
N ASN A 464 0.16 -3.73 14.11
CA ASN A 464 1.37 -4.48 13.80
C ASN A 464 2.07 -5.05 15.05
N GLU A 465 2.47 -6.33 14.99
CA GLU A 465 3.44 -7.00 15.87
C GLU A 465 3.23 -6.75 17.37
N SER A 466 1.97 -6.78 17.80
CA SER A 466 1.65 -6.84 19.23
C SER A 466 1.86 -8.28 19.71
N ASP A 467 2.65 -8.48 20.76
CA ASP A 467 2.87 -9.82 21.35
C ASP A 467 1.59 -10.37 21.99
N LYS A 468 0.70 -9.48 22.43
CA LYS A 468 -0.61 -9.76 23.01
C LYS A 468 -1.65 -8.80 22.42
N PRO A 469 -2.17 -9.09 21.21
CA PRO A 469 -3.18 -8.27 20.56
C PRO A 469 -4.55 -8.49 21.21
N PHE A 470 -4.70 -8.08 22.47
CA PHE A 470 -5.91 -8.24 23.27
C PHE A 470 -6.20 -6.99 24.09
N GLY A 471 -7.40 -6.94 24.66
CA GLY A 471 -7.78 -5.91 25.62
C GLY A 471 -8.69 -4.84 25.03
N PRO A 472 -9.06 -3.83 25.83
CA PRO A 472 -10.23 -2.99 25.54
C PRO A 472 -10.16 -2.26 24.19
N ALA A 473 -8.97 -1.83 23.76
CA ALA A 473 -8.78 -1.15 22.48
C ALA A 473 -8.98 -2.10 21.29
N ILE A 474 -8.44 -3.31 21.36
CA ILE A 474 -8.58 -4.33 20.32
C ILE A 474 -10.03 -4.81 20.23
N ASP A 475 -10.66 -5.07 21.38
CA ASP A 475 -12.07 -5.49 21.45
C ASP A 475 -12.99 -4.40 20.90
N MET A 476 -12.66 -3.13 21.15
CA MET A 476 -13.35 -1.98 20.56
C MET A 476 -13.23 -1.95 19.04
N MET A 477 -12.03 -2.15 18.49
CA MET A 477 -11.81 -2.19 17.05
C MET A 477 -12.58 -3.35 16.40
N GLY A 478 -12.51 -4.53 17.00
CA GLY A 478 -13.24 -5.72 16.55
C GLY A 478 -14.75 -5.49 16.56
N ARG A 479 -15.30 -5.00 17.67
CA ARG A 479 -16.73 -4.66 17.79
C ARG A 479 -17.16 -3.63 16.75
N LEU A 480 -16.43 -2.53 16.59
CA LEU A 480 -16.79 -1.48 15.64
C LEU A 480 -16.69 -1.94 14.19
N SER A 481 -15.77 -2.84 13.85
CA SER A 481 -15.71 -3.44 12.51
C SER A 481 -16.98 -4.22 12.14
N ILE A 482 -17.69 -4.77 13.13
CA ILE A 482 -18.95 -5.49 12.95
C ILE A 482 -20.12 -4.49 12.93
N GLU A 483 -20.21 -3.62 13.95
CA GLU A 483 -21.34 -2.70 14.13
C GLU A 483 -21.42 -1.62 13.04
N LEU A 484 -20.27 -1.19 12.50
CA LEU A 484 -20.22 -0.15 11.48
C LEU A 484 -20.07 -0.71 10.06
N ASP A 485 -19.85 -2.02 9.88
CA ASP A 485 -19.56 -2.56 8.55
C ASP A 485 -20.09 -4.00 8.44
N GLY A 486 -19.43 -4.96 9.08
CA GLY A 486 -19.86 -6.36 9.13
C GLY A 486 -19.85 -7.11 7.79
N THR A 487 -19.30 -6.52 6.71
CA THR A 487 -19.18 -7.18 5.38
C THR A 487 -17.83 -7.85 5.14
N ARG A 488 -16.90 -7.72 6.07
CA ARG A 488 -15.50 -8.15 5.96
C ARG A 488 -14.93 -8.57 7.32
N PRO A 489 -13.92 -9.44 7.35
CA PRO A 489 -13.28 -9.91 8.58
C PRO A 489 -12.50 -8.82 9.33
N PHE A 490 -12.27 -9.06 10.62
CA PHE A 490 -11.34 -8.32 11.46
C PHE A 490 -10.24 -9.24 11.96
N HIS A 491 -9.00 -8.79 11.85
CA HIS A 491 -7.81 -9.48 12.33
C HIS A 491 -7.21 -8.70 13.51
N ARG A 492 -7.07 -9.34 14.68
CA ARG A 492 -6.64 -8.63 15.90
C ARG A 492 -5.18 -8.16 15.91
N GLY A 493 -4.33 -8.69 15.04
CA GLY A 493 -2.93 -8.27 14.98
C GLY A 493 -2.17 -9.02 13.91
N GLU A 494 -1.16 -8.40 13.32
CA GLU A 494 -0.37 -9.00 12.26
C GLU A 494 1.12 -8.94 12.62
N ALA A 495 1.80 -10.07 12.82
CA ALA A 495 1.32 -11.45 12.72
C ALA A 495 0.49 -11.94 13.93
N TRP A 496 -0.59 -12.68 13.67
CA TRP A 496 -1.32 -13.47 14.66
C TRP A 496 -2.15 -14.59 13.97
N GLY A 497 -2.54 -15.63 14.71
CA GLY A 497 -3.58 -16.57 14.25
C GLY A 497 -3.32 -17.30 12.94
N GLY A 498 -2.07 -17.67 12.66
CA GLY A 498 -1.67 -18.40 11.45
C GLY A 498 -0.93 -17.57 10.40
N SER A 499 -0.96 -16.24 10.48
CA SER A 499 0.01 -15.41 9.78
C SER A 499 1.37 -15.43 10.48
N LEU A 500 2.47 -15.30 9.73
CA LEU A 500 3.83 -15.20 10.24
C LEU A 500 4.59 -14.01 9.64
N HIS A 501 5.43 -13.41 10.47
CA HIS A 501 6.49 -12.48 10.07
C HIS A 501 7.85 -13.18 10.20
N ASN A 502 8.74 -13.00 9.22
CA ASN A 502 10.11 -13.51 9.35
C ASN A 502 11.15 -12.60 8.70
N TYR A 503 12.12 -12.20 9.51
CA TYR A 503 13.23 -11.34 9.11
C TYR A 503 14.57 -11.90 9.58
N ASN A 504 14.68 -13.21 9.80
CA ASN A 504 15.88 -13.80 10.42
C ASN A 504 17.15 -13.50 9.61
N CYS A 505 17.07 -13.37 8.29
CA CYS A 505 18.22 -12.89 7.51
C CYS A 505 18.65 -11.50 7.97
N TRP A 506 17.73 -10.56 8.11
CA TRP A 506 18.11 -9.21 8.49
C TRP A 506 18.42 -9.06 9.99
N TRP A 507 17.53 -9.52 10.88
CA TRP A 507 17.68 -9.27 12.32
C TRP A 507 18.57 -10.28 13.04
N ASP A 508 18.62 -11.54 12.57
CA ASP A 508 19.38 -12.63 13.20
C ASP A 508 20.61 -13.07 12.38
N ASP A 509 21.02 -12.27 11.39
CA ASP A 509 22.19 -12.50 10.52
C ASP A 509 22.17 -13.85 9.76
N ALA A 510 20.98 -14.44 9.56
CA ALA A 510 20.85 -15.73 8.88
C ALA A 510 21.25 -15.66 7.39
N HIS A 511 21.87 -16.71 6.88
CA HIS A 511 22.21 -16.80 5.45
C HIS A 511 20.98 -16.67 4.54
N LEU A 512 21.14 -16.15 3.31
CA LEU A 512 20.04 -16.02 2.33
C LEU A 512 19.30 -17.35 2.03
N ASN A 513 19.97 -18.48 2.24
CA ASN A 513 19.39 -19.82 2.10
C ASN A 513 18.20 -20.09 3.04
N HIS A 514 18.08 -19.31 4.14
CA HIS A 514 16.93 -19.38 5.03
C HIS A 514 15.61 -19.11 4.28
N ASN A 515 15.58 -18.07 3.44
CA ASN A 515 14.40 -17.71 2.62
C ASN A 515 14.01 -18.81 1.63
N LEU A 516 14.98 -19.61 1.19
CA LEU A 516 14.73 -20.71 0.25
C LEU A 516 13.88 -21.83 0.85
N ASN A 517 13.78 -21.94 2.19
CA ASN A 517 13.11 -23.04 2.90
C ASN A 517 12.00 -22.62 3.90
N MET A 518 11.73 -21.33 4.07
CA MET A 518 10.59 -20.79 4.83
C MET A 518 9.20 -21.25 4.33
N THR A 519 8.32 -21.74 5.22
CA THR A 519 6.89 -22.01 4.93
C THR A 519 5.98 -21.36 5.98
N ALA A 520 4.82 -20.86 5.57
CA ALA A 520 3.76 -20.38 6.44
C ALA A 520 2.39 -20.63 5.81
N PRO A 521 1.30 -20.73 6.59
CA PRO A 521 -0.06 -20.72 6.05
C PRO A 521 -0.41 -19.40 5.37
N PHE A 522 0.07 -18.30 5.93
CA PHE A 522 0.04 -16.96 5.33
C PHE A 522 1.30 -16.19 5.75
N TRP A 523 1.97 -15.55 4.80
CA TRP A 523 3.08 -14.64 5.11
C TRP A 523 2.56 -13.20 5.15
N GLY A 524 2.52 -12.60 6.35
CA GLY A 524 2.16 -11.19 6.52
C GLY A 524 3.32 -10.24 6.27
N GLU A 525 4.54 -10.67 6.62
CA GLU A 525 5.78 -9.96 6.29
C GLU A 525 6.98 -10.91 6.18
N PHE A 526 7.87 -10.58 5.25
CA PHE A 526 9.26 -11.03 5.22
C PHE A 526 10.01 -10.19 4.21
N GLY A 527 11.33 -10.13 4.32
CA GLY A 527 12.14 -9.49 3.31
C GLY A 527 13.56 -9.22 3.76
N ILE A 528 14.32 -8.59 2.87
CA ILE A 528 15.67 -8.13 3.12
C ILE A 528 15.84 -6.71 2.57
N ALA A 529 16.53 -5.86 3.31
CA ALA A 529 16.75 -4.49 2.89
C ALA A 529 17.84 -4.42 1.81
N SER A 530 17.70 -3.46 0.90
CA SER A 530 18.65 -3.15 -0.15
C SER A 530 18.84 -1.64 -0.30
N LEU A 531 19.94 -1.28 -0.94
CA LEU A 531 20.17 0.11 -1.34
C LEU A 531 19.22 0.52 -2.46
N PRO A 532 18.80 1.80 -2.48
CA PRO A 532 18.04 2.36 -3.59
C PRO A 532 18.94 2.51 -4.83
N HIS A 533 18.37 3.00 -5.91
CA HIS A 533 19.13 3.24 -7.15
C HIS A 533 20.24 4.29 -6.93
N ILE A 534 21.33 4.23 -7.71
CA ILE A 534 22.48 5.14 -7.56
C ILE A 534 22.08 6.62 -7.66
N GLU A 535 21.08 6.96 -8.49
CA GLU A 535 20.55 8.32 -8.57
C GLU A 535 19.92 8.77 -7.26
N THR A 536 19.14 7.91 -6.60
CA THR A 536 18.57 8.18 -5.28
C THR A 536 19.68 8.35 -4.24
N VAL A 537 20.67 7.45 -4.23
CA VAL A 537 21.81 7.54 -3.32
C VAL A 537 22.53 8.89 -3.47
N ARG A 538 22.81 9.31 -4.70
CA ARG A 538 23.46 10.60 -4.97
C ARG A 538 22.60 11.83 -4.64
N ARG A 539 21.28 11.70 -4.55
CA ARG A 539 20.39 12.81 -4.16
C ARG A 539 20.49 13.12 -2.67
N TYR A 540 20.54 12.09 -1.82
CA TYR A 540 20.58 12.29 -0.36
C TYR A 540 21.99 12.38 0.22
N LEU A 541 23.01 11.87 -0.48
CA LEU A 541 24.42 12.09 -0.10
C LEU A 541 24.82 13.49 -0.56
N ASP A 542 25.06 14.42 0.38
CA ASP A 542 25.52 15.78 0.07
C ASP A 542 27.00 15.80 -0.38
N GLU A 543 27.94 15.98 0.56
CA GLU A 543 29.38 16.02 0.30
C GLU A 543 30.04 14.62 0.15
N GLU A 544 29.26 13.55 0.37
CA GLU A 544 29.76 12.16 0.42
C GLU A 544 29.56 11.36 -0.88
N LYS A 545 29.09 11.98 -1.98
CA LYS A 545 28.70 11.29 -3.23
C LYS A 545 29.79 10.40 -3.82
N GLU A 546 31.05 10.79 -3.65
CA GLU A 546 32.23 10.10 -4.21
C GLU A 546 33.05 9.37 -3.13
N VAL A 547 32.55 9.27 -1.89
CA VAL A 547 33.27 8.63 -0.78
C VAL A 547 33.01 7.12 -0.78
N TRP A 548 34.06 6.33 -0.99
CA TRP A 548 34.00 4.87 -0.93
C TRP A 548 35.23 4.29 -0.19
N PRO A 549 35.04 3.38 0.80
CA PRO A 549 33.78 2.88 1.34
C PRO A 549 33.03 3.96 2.18
N PRO A 550 31.73 3.75 2.46
CA PRO A 550 30.96 4.68 3.29
C PRO A 550 31.57 4.87 4.68
N GLN A 551 31.50 6.08 5.22
CA GLN A 551 31.97 6.36 6.57
C GLN A 551 30.98 5.82 7.61
N ARG A 552 31.50 5.28 8.72
CA ARG A 552 30.70 4.66 9.78
C ARG A 552 29.70 5.62 10.44
N SER A 553 29.98 6.91 10.48
CA SER A 553 29.12 7.95 11.04
C SER A 553 28.73 9.02 10.01
N GLY A 554 28.87 8.70 8.72
CA GLY A 554 28.54 9.61 7.62
C GLY A 554 27.06 9.62 7.27
N ASN A 555 26.71 10.47 6.30
CA ASN A 555 25.37 10.58 5.74
C ASN A 555 24.86 9.22 5.24
N PHE A 556 25.70 8.46 4.54
CA PHE A 556 25.29 7.15 4.06
C PHE A 556 24.79 6.20 5.17
N THR A 557 25.48 6.18 6.32
CA THR A 557 25.11 5.32 7.46
C THR A 557 23.88 5.85 8.19
N HIS A 558 23.65 7.17 8.18
CA HIS A 558 22.43 7.76 8.73
C HIS A 558 21.17 7.31 7.97
N HIS A 559 21.27 7.16 6.64
CA HIS A 559 20.18 6.72 5.78
C HIS A 559 19.94 5.18 5.77
N THR A 560 20.18 4.49 6.89
CA THR A 560 19.83 3.07 7.08
C THR A 560 18.61 2.90 8.01
N PRO A 561 17.91 1.74 8.02
CA PRO A 561 16.66 1.50 8.74
C PRO A 561 16.52 2.10 10.14
N ILE A 562 17.61 2.11 10.90
CA ILE A 562 17.69 2.68 12.23
C ILE A 562 18.98 3.44 12.45
N PHE A 563 19.35 4.27 11.47
CA PHE A 563 20.39 5.29 11.59
C PHE A 563 21.76 4.73 12.02
N GLY A 564 22.11 3.55 11.50
CA GLY A 564 23.37 2.86 11.75
C GLY A 564 23.52 2.24 13.14
N THR A 565 22.45 2.18 13.93
CA THR A 565 22.52 1.75 15.33
C THR A 565 22.67 0.23 15.51
N MET A 566 22.48 -0.57 14.45
CA MET A 566 22.42 -2.04 14.51
C MET A 566 23.21 -2.72 13.39
N ARG A 567 24.39 -2.17 13.09
CA ARG A 567 25.37 -2.76 12.16
C ARG A 567 24.80 -2.93 10.74
N GLU A 568 23.84 -2.10 10.31
CA GLU A 568 23.18 -2.27 9.00
C GLU A 568 24.17 -2.21 7.83
N ILE A 569 25.20 -1.39 7.92
CA ILE A 569 26.29 -1.34 6.92
C ILE A 569 27.04 -2.66 6.84
N GLU A 570 27.31 -3.31 7.98
CA GLU A 570 27.98 -4.62 8.00
C GLU A 570 27.09 -5.71 7.38
N LYS A 571 25.78 -5.67 7.66
CA LYS A 571 24.79 -6.57 7.07
C LYS A 571 24.69 -6.39 5.56
N LEU A 572 24.53 -5.16 5.07
CA LEU A 572 24.56 -4.86 3.64
C LEU A 572 25.87 -5.34 3.00
N THR A 573 27.00 -5.12 3.69
CA THR A 573 28.35 -5.52 3.27
C THR A 573 28.48 -7.04 3.15
N GLN A 574 27.86 -7.80 4.05
CA GLN A 574 27.78 -9.26 3.97
C GLN A 574 26.94 -9.69 2.76
N TYR A 575 25.70 -9.20 2.66
CA TYR A 575 24.76 -9.63 1.62
C TYR A 575 25.19 -9.25 0.21
N SER A 576 25.68 -8.02 0.03
CA SER A 576 26.27 -7.60 -1.24
C SER A 576 27.51 -8.42 -1.59
N GLY A 577 28.31 -8.79 -0.59
CA GLY A 577 29.54 -9.55 -0.76
C GLY A 577 29.34 -10.96 -1.31
N TYR A 578 28.13 -11.51 -1.23
CA TYR A 578 27.79 -12.78 -1.88
C TYR A 578 27.81 -12.68 -3.40
N PHE A 579 27.46 -11.52 -3.97
CA PHE A 579 27.29 -11.35 -5.41
C PHE A 579 28.42 -10.55 -6.04
N MET A 580 28.89 -9.50 -5.36
CA MET A 580 29.73 -8.46 -5.94
C MET A 580 30.97 -8.17 -5.08
N PRO A 581 32.12 -7.81 -5.70
CA PRO A 581 33.26 -7.28 -4.96
C PRO A 581 32.93 -5.93 -4.30
N LYS A 582 33.69 -5.58 -3.26
CA LYS A 582 33.50 -4.34 -2.47
C LYS A 582 34.38 -3.19 -2.98
N ASP A 583 34.46 -3.03 -4.29
CA ASP A 583 35.37 -2.09 -4.96
C ASP A 583 34.75 -0.72 -5.27
N SER A 584 33.43 -0.64 -5.36
CA SER A 584 32.71 0.59 -5.69
C SER A 584 31.29 0.60 -5.11
N LEU A 585 30.72 1.80 -5.03
CA LEU A 585 29.32 1.99 -4.65
C LEU A 585 28.35 1.30 -5.62
N ALA A 586 28.65 1.30 -6.92
CA ALA A 586 27.82 0.63 -7.91
C ALA A 586 27.77 -0.90 -7.69
N SER A 587 28.94 -1.53 -7.46
CA SER A 587 29.02 -2.95 -7.10
C SER A 587 28.24 -3.27 -5.82
N PHE A 588 28.32 -2.37 -4.83
CA PHE A 588 27.63 -2.53 -3.56
C PHE A 588 26.11 -2.42 -3.66
N ILE A 589 25.62 -1.43 -4.40
CA ILE A 589 24.19 -1.24 -4.67
C ILE A 589 23.65 -2.49 -5.36
N LEU A 590 24.25 -2.88 -6.48
CA LEU A 590 23.80 -4.05 -7.21
C LEU A 590 23.82 -5.32 -6.36
N GLY A 591 24.92 -5.58 -5.64
CA GLY A 591 25.02 -6.77 -4.80
C GLY A 591 23.91 -6.81 -3.74
N SER A 592 23.60 -5.67 -3.11
CA SER A 592 22.49 -5.57 -2.15
C SER A 592 21.12 -5.80 -2.81
N GLN A 593 20.91 -5.30 -4.03
CA GLN A 593 19.66 -5.48 -4.76
C GLN A 593 19.49 -6.92 -5.28
N LEU A 594 20.56 -7.59 -5.67
CA LEU A 594 20.55 -9.03 -6.00
C LEU A 594 20.27 -9.89 -4.76
N ALA A 595 20.81 -9.51 -3.60
CA ALA A 595 20.46 -10.15 -2.34
C ALA A 595 18.96 -10.01 -2.04
N GLN A 596 18.36 -8.84 -2.34
CA GLN A 596 16.92 -8.64 -2.25
C GLN A 596 16.11 -9.47 -3.22
N VAL A 597 16.56 -9.60 -4.47
CA VAL A 597 15.96 -10.51 -5.44
C VAL A 597 15.88 -11.92 -4.86
N VAL A 598 16.99 -12.48 -4.35
CA VAL A 598 17.04 -13.83 -3.79
C VAL A 598 16.21 -13.95 -2.50
N GLY A 599 16.32 -12.98 -1.60
CA GLY A 599 15.63 -13.00 -0.31
C GLY A 599 14.11 -12.91 -0.40
N VAL A 600 13.58 -12.33 -1.48
CA VAL A 600 12.13 -12.16 -1.67
C VAL A 600 11.56 -13.23 -2.60
N ARG A 601 12.13 -13.41 -3.80
CA ARG A 601 11.48 -14.19 -4.87
C ARG A 601 11.23 -15.65 -4.48
N HIS A 602 12.19 -16.28 -3.79
CA HIS A 602 12.14 -17.72 -3.55
C HIS A 602 11.10 -18.08 -2.49
N THR A 603 10.94 -17.24 -1.47
CA THR A 603 9.85 -17.37 -0.49
C THR A 603 8.49 -17.24 -1.18
N LEU A 604 8.33 -16.27 -2.08
CA LEU A 604 7.08 -16.07 -2.84
C LEU A 604 6.75 -17.27 -3.73
N GLU A 605 7.72 -17.72 -4.54
CA GLU A 605 7.52 -18.84 -5.44
C GLU A 605 7.20 -20.12 -4.65
N ARG A 606 7.91 -20.39 -3.56
CA ARG A 606 7.59 -21.56 -2.72
C ARG A 606 6.21 -21.45 -2.07
N ALA A 607 5.85 -20.29 -1.54
CA ALA A 607 4.50 -20.05 -1.00
C ALA A 607 3.43 -20.37 -2.05
N ARG A 608 3.60 -19.94 -3.31
CA ARG A 608 2.68 -20.29 -4.40
C ARG A 608 2.61 -21.79 -4.67
N THR A 609 3.75 -22.51 -4.65
CA THR A 609 3.76 -23.97 -4.84
C THR A 609 3.07 -24.75 -3.72
N LEU A 610 2.82 -24.13 -2.57
CA LEU A 610 2.17 -24.74 -1.42
C LEU A 610 0.65 -24.48 -1.38
N TRP A 611 0.09 -23.76 -2.35
CA TRP A 611 -1.37 -23.65 -2.48
C TRP A 611 -2.01 -25.05 -2.58
N PRO A 612 -3.09 -25.35 -1.83
CA PRO A 612 -3.89 -24.46 -0.97
C PRO A 612 -3.53 -24.46 0.53
N HIS A 613 -2.38 -25.02 0.93
CA HIS A 613 -1.91 -24.98 2.33
C HIS A 613 -1.33 -23.63 2.72
N THR A 614 -0.66 -22.96 1.78
CA THR A 614 -0.31 -21.54 1.88
C THR A 614 -1.25 -20.75 0.99
N THR A 615 -1.89 -19.72 1.55
CA THR A 615 -2.97 -18.98 0.90
C THR A 615 -2.57 -17.60 0.42
N GLY A 616 -1.43 -17.09 0.87
CA GLY A 616 -0.92 -15.80 0.43
C GLY A 616 0.48 -15.51 0.93
N ALA A 617 1.14 -14.58 0.26
CA ALA A 617 2.43 -14.08 0.71
C ALA A 617 2.63 -12.60 0.40
N LEU A 618 2.90 -11.84 1.46
CA LEU A 618 3.14 -10.41 1.43
C LEU A 618 4.61 -10.16 1.81
N TYR A 619 5.43 -9.78 0.83
CA TYR A 619 6.79 -9.34 1.14
C TYR A 619 6.73 -7.91 1.68
N TYR A 620 7.63 -7.56 2.58
CA TYR A 620 7.82 -6.19 3.03
C TYR A 620 8.96 -5.60 2.19
N LYS A 621 8.78 -4.48 1.46
CA LYS A 621 7.54 -3.69 1.26
C LYS A 621 7.47 -3.04 -0.14
N MET A 622 6.36 -2.36 -0.43
CA MET A 622 6.14 -1.66 -1.70
C MET A 622 7.02 -0.39 -1.83
N ASN A 623 6.91 0.51 -0.87
CA ASN A 623 7.35 1.91 -0.99
C ASN A 623 8.10 2.41 0.26
N ASP A 624 8.70 3.61 0.14
CA ASP A 624 9.39 4.31 1.23
C ASP A 624 8.73 5.64 1.60
N ASN A 625 8.92 6.08 2.85
CA ASN A 625 8.48 7.39 3.37
C ASN A 625 9.61 8.43 3.45
N TYR A 626 10.86 8.00 3.25
CA TYR A 626 12.08 8.79 3.37
C TYR A 626 13.19 8.11 2.54
N PRO A 627 14.10 8.85 1.88
CA PRO A 627 15.12 8.23 1.03
C PRO A 627 16.17 7.48 1.85
N GLY A 628 16.48 6.24 1.49
CA GLY A 628 17.50 5.46 2.19
C GLY A 628 17.47 3.97 1.88
N VAL A 629 18.21 3.20 2.68
CA VAL A 629 18.22 1.74 2.63
C VAL A 629 16.94 1.22 3.26
N SER A 630 16.24 0.37 2.52
CA SER A 630 14.97 -0.18 2.97
C SER A 630 14.64 -1.50 2.29
N TRP A 631 13.55 -2.12 2.74
CA TRP A 631 12.97 -3.30 2.12
C TRP A 631 12.08 -2.99 0.91
N SER A 632 11.96 -1.72 0.49
CA SER A 632 11.08 -1.34 -0.59
C SER A 632 11.48 -1.97 -1.92
N CYS A 633 10.50 -2.28 -2.77
CA CYS A 633 10.74 -2.58 -4.18
C CYS A 633 10.75 -1.32 -5.06
N VAL A 634 10.15 -0.22 -4.60
CA VAL A 634 10.22 1.11 -5.20
C VAL A 634 10.80 2.08 -4.16
N ASP A 635 11.90 2.74 -4.50
CA ASP A 635 12.51 3.69 -3.57
C ASP A 635 11.68 4.98 -3.40
N TYR A 636 12.10 5.84 -2.45
CA TYR A 636 11.36 7.05 -2.08
C TYR A 636 11.01 7.96 -3.26
N TYR A 637 11.92 8.12 -4.23
CA TYR A 637 11.68 9.00 -5.37
C TYR A 637 10.82 8.34 -6.46
N GLY A 638 10.50 7.05 -6.34
CA GLY A 638 9.70 6.32 -7.31
C GLY A 638 10.52 5.45 -8.27
N ILE A 639 11.82 5.24 -8.02
CA ILE A 639 12.65 4.38 -8.87
C ILE A 639 12.41 2.91 -8.54
N ILE A 640 12.11 2.12 -9.56
CA ILE A 640 11.82 0.70 -9.46
C ILE A 640 13.13 -0.11 -9.29
N LYS A 641 13.28 -0.83 -8.18
CA LYS A 641 14.45 -1.70 -7.92
C LYS A 641 14.34 -3.04 -8.68
N PRO A 642 15.46 -3.77 -8.89
CA PRO A 642 15.45 -5.06 -9.60
C PRO A 642 14.44 -6.08 -9.05
N VAL A 643 14.26 -6.14 -7.73
CA VAL A 643 13.34 -7.09 -7.08
C VAL A 643 11.93 -7.01 -7.68
N HIS A 644 11.46 -5.83 -8.08
CA HIS A 644 10.15 -5.66 -8.72
C HIS A 644 10.01 -6.55 -9.96
N TYR A 645 10.96 -6.48 -10.89
CA TYR A 645 10.88 -7.19 -12.17
C TYR A 645 11.15 -8.69 -12.06
N PHE A 646 11.79 -9.15 -10.98
CA PHE A 646 11.88 -10.59 -10.68
C PHE A 646 10.59 -11.10 -10.06
N VAL A 647 10.02 -10.35 -9.11
CA VAL A 647 8.74 -10.68 -8.48
C VAL A 647 7.60 -10.59 -9.49
N GLN A 648 7.62 -9.66 -10.44
CA GLN A 648 6.68 -9.59 -11.55
C GLN A 648 6.59 -10.93 -12.29
N LYS A 649 7.74 -11.57 -12.57
CA LYS A 649 7.77 -12.92 -13.17
C LYS A 649 7.22 -13.97 -12.18
N SER A 650 7.67 -13.92 -10.93
CA SER A 650 7.22 -14.84 -9.86
C SER A 650 5.73 -14.73 -9.53
N PHE A 651 5.08 -13.60 -9.81
CA PHE A 651 3.66 -13.31 -9.57
C PHE A 651 2.82 -13.32 -10.84
N ALA A 652 3.40 -13.58 -12.00
CA ALA A 652 2.64 -13.69 -13.24
C ALA A 652 1.48 -14.72 -13.10
N PRO A 653 0.31 -14.46 -13.70
CA PRO A 653 -0.84 -15.37 -13.65
C PRO A 653 -0.52 -16.79 -14.13
N LEU A 654 0.34 -16.88 -15.15
CA LEU A 654 0.92 -18.12 -15.63
C LEU A 654 2.44 -18.06 -15.43
N ALA A 655 3.00 -19.00 -14.68
CA ALA A 655 4.42 -19.04 -14.36
C ALA A 655 4.98 -20.46 -14.28
N ALA A 656 6.18 -20.66 -14.83
CA ALA A 656 7.01 -21.81 -14.53
C ALA A 656 8.06 -21.41 -13.48
N VAL A 657 8.17 -22.19 -12.42
CA VAL A 657 9.10 -21.93 -11.31
C VAL A 657 9.90 -23.18 -10.95
N MET A 658 11.10 -22.97 -10.43
CA MET A 658 11.98 -24.03 -9.92
C MET A 658 12.34 -23.72 -8.47
N LEU A 659 12.26 -24.72 -7.60
CA LEU A 659 12.66 -24.56 -6.20
C LEU A 659 14.11 -24.99 -6.00
N PHE A 660 14.78 -24.30 -5.09
CA PHE A 660 16.16 -24.54 -4.69
C PHE A 660 16.17 -24.69 -3.18
N ASP A 661 16.96 -25.61 -2.64
CA ASP A 661 17.17 -25.75 -1.20
C ASP A 661 18.39 -24.95 -0.71
N ARG A 662 19.26 -24.54 -1.63
CA ARG A 662 20.50 -23.77 -1.40
C ARG A 662 20.89 -22.93 -2.63
N SER A 663 21.64 -21.86 -2.42
CA SER A 663 22.19 -20.98 -3.46
C SER A 663 23.46 -21.49 -4.12
N ASN A 664 24.27 -22.30 -3.41
CA ASN A 664 25.54 -22.81 -3.89
C ASN A 664 25.41 -24.31 -4.20
N LEU A 665 25.34 -24.63 -5.49
CA LEU A 665 25.22 -25.98 -6.03
C LEU A 665 26.59 -26.53 -6.48
N ALA A 666 27.67 -25.74 -6.39
CA ALA A 666 28.92 -26.04 -7.06
C ALA A 666 29.52 -27.39 -6.63
N SER A 667 29.79 -28.26 -7.60
CA SER A 667 30.36 -29.60 -7.39
C SER A 667 29.53 -30.52 -6.47
N GLN A 668 28.22 -30.28 -6.38
CA GLN A 668 27.26 -31.06 -5.62
C GLN A 668 26.27 -31.77 -6.56
N GLU A 669 25.72 -32.90 -6.09
CA GLU A 669 24.55 -33.50 -6.73
C GLU A 669 23.30 -32.81 -6.21
N VAL A 670 22.36 -32.50 -7.09
CA VAL A 670 21.14 -31.74 -6.73
C VAL A 670 19.93 -32.31 -7.44
N SER A 671 18.78 -32.27 -6.76
CA SER A 671 17.46 -32.51 -7.36
C SER A 671 16.62 -31.24 -7.21
N LEU A 672 16.19 -30.68 -8.34
CA LEU A 672 15.51 -29.39 -8.41
C LEU A 672 14.09 -29.61 -8.94
N PRO A 673 13.04 -29.47 -8.10
CA PRO A 673 11.67 -29.66 -8.54
C PRO A 673 11.19 -28.47 -9.37
N VAL A 674 10.43 -28.77 -10.43
CA VAL A 674 9.88 -27.79 -11.36
C VAL A 674 8.36 -27.82 -11.28
N TYR A 675 7.76 -26.62 -11.23
CA TYR A 675 6.31 -26.43 -11.10
C TYR A 675 5.78 -25.53 -12.22
N LEU A 676 4.54 -25.81 -12.61
CA LEU A 676 3.69 -24.90 -13.38
C LEU A 676 2.63 -24.33 -12.43
N LEU A 677 2.48 -23.01 -12.49
CA LEU A 677 1.49 -22.23 -11.75
C LEU A 677 0.56 -21.54 -12.76
N ASP A 678 -0.75 -21.82 -12.72
CA ASP A 678 -1.74 -21.23 -13.62
C ASP A 678 -2.94 -20.73 -12.82
N ASP A 679 -2.81 -19.52 -12.27
CA ASP A 679 -3.79 -18.90 -11.38
C ASP A 679 -5.17 -18.81 -12.04
N CYS A 680 -5.21 -18.61 -13.36
CA CYS A 680 -6.42 -18.29 -14.12
C CYS A 680 -6.80 -19.37 -15.14
N GLN A 681 -6.20 -20.56 -15.06
CA GLN A 681 -6.48 -21.70 -15.94
C GLN A 681 -6.34 -21.32 -17.43
N THR A 682 -5.36 -20.49 -17.74
CA THR A 682 -5.07 -19.99 -19.09
C THR A 682 -4.65 -21.08 -20.09
N LEU A 683 -4.21 -22.23 -19.58
CA LEU A 683 -3.82 -23.40 -20.37
C LEU A 683 -4.88 -24.51 -20.37
N GLU A 684 -6.07 -24.31 -19.79
CA GLU A 684 -7.09 -25.37 -19.66
C GLU A 684 -7.35 -26.09 -21.01
N LYS A 685 -7.13 -27.42 -21.04
CA LYS A 685 -7.26 -28.30 -22.21
C LYS A 685 -6.30 -28.01 -23.37
N GLU A 686 -5.37 -27.08 -23.20
CA GLU A 686 -4.41 -26.70 -24.22
C GLU A 686 -3.07 -27.44 -24.01
N PRO A 687 -2.42 -27.92 -25.08
CA PRO A 687 -1.10 -28.50 -24.98
C PRO A 687 -0.06 -27.41 -24.68
N TYR A 688 0.88 -27.72 -23.79
CA TYR A 688 2.00 -26.85 -23.47
C TYR A 688 3.29 -27.65 -23.29
N GLN A 689 4.39 -26.92 -23.36
CA GLN A 689 5.71 -27.43 -23.03
C GLN A 689 6.42 -26.47 -22.06
N VAL A 690 6.99 -27.01 -20.99
CA VAL A 690 7.93 -26.26 -20.14
C VAL A 690 9.34 -26.75 -20.44
N LYS A 691 10.17 -25.87 -21.01
CA LYS A 691 11.56 -26.14 -21.33
C LYS A 691 12.46 -25.48 -20.29
N VAL A 692 13.37 -26.25 -19.70
CA VAL A 692 14.39 -25.74 -18.78
C VAL A 692 15.77 -25.87 -19.44
N SER A 693 16.43 -24.75 -19.67
CA SER A 693 17.79 -24.68 -20.24
C SER A 693 18.77 -24.23 -19.19
N ILE A 694 19.87 -24.96 -18.99
CA ILE A 694 20.84 -24.72 -17.92
C ILE A 694 22.18 -24.33 -18.53
N TYR A 695 22.76 -23.22 -18.06
CA TYR A 695 24.01 -22.66 -18.57
C TYR A 695 25.06 -22.53 -17.48
N ASN A 696 26.32 -22.76 -17.83
CA ASN A 696 27.47 -22.53 -16.94
C ASN A 696 27.99 -21.09 -17.01
N ALA A 697 29.06 -20.78 -16.27
CA ALA A 697 29.73 -19.47 -16.29
C ALA A 697 30.32 -19.04 -17.65
N LEU A 698 30.48 -19.97 -18.60
CA LEU A 698 30.91 -19.68 -19.97
C LEU A 698 29.72 -19.57 -20.94
N LEU A 699 28.49 -19.64 -20.42
CA LEU A 699 27.25 -19.67 -21.19
C LEU A 699 27.14 -20.88 -22.15
N ASP A 700 27.88 -21.94 -21.87
CA ASP A 700 27.68 -23.23 -22.52
C ASP A 700 26.48 -23.93 -21.90
N THR A 701 25.71 -24.63 -22.73
CA THR A 701 24.57 -25.42 -22.26
C THR A 701 25.08 -26.65 -21.50
N VAL A 702 24.73 -26.73 -20.21
CA VAL A 702 25.01 -27.86 -19.34
C VAL A 702 24.00 -28.98 -19.56
N ALA A 703 22.72 -28.61 -19.62
CA ALA A 703 21.61 -29.53 -19.79
C ALA A 703 20.37 -28.82 -20.34
N THR A 704 19.48 -29.58 -20.94
CA THR A 704 18.15 -29.12 -21.36
C THR A 704 17.13 -30.20 -21.01
N HIS A 705 16.05 -29.79 -20.35
CA HIS A 705 14.95 -30.65 -19.96
C HIS A 705 13.64 -30.10 -20.50
N THR A 706 12.68 -30.98 -20.72
CA THR A 706 11.41 -30.63 -21.33
C THR A 706 10.29 -31.43 -20.69
N PHE A 707 9.28 -30.73 -20.18
CA PHE A 707 8.07 -31.31 -19.63
C PHE A 707 6.92 -30.96 -20.56
N ASN A 708 6.27 -31.97 -21.14
CA ASN A 708 5.09 -31.77 -21.96
C ASN A 708 3.85 -32.05 -21.12
N GLY A 709 2.80 -31.27 -21.34
CA GLY A 709 1.53 -31.46 -20.64
C GLY A 709 0.36 -30.92 -21.43
N ILE A 710 -0.83 -31.25 -20.93
CA ILE A 710 -2.08 -30.59 -21.30
C ILE A 710 -2.56 -29.89 -20.03
N GLY A 711 -3.00 -28.63 -20.15
CA GLY A 711 -3.48 -27.89 -19.00
C GLY A 711 -4.77 -28.48 -18.45
N ASP A 712 -4.88 -28.43 -17.12
CA ASP A 712 -6.01 -28.95 -16.35
C ASP A 712 -6.51 -27.85 -15.39
N ASP A 713 -7.38 -28.21 -14.46
CA ASP A 713 -7.97 -27.27 -13.50
C ASP A 713 -7.08 -26.99 -12.27
N ASN A 714 -5.91 -27.63 -12.16
CA ASN A 714 -4.99 -27.42 -11.05
C ASN A 714 -4.24 -26.10 -11.20
N VAL A 715 -4.35 -25.25 -10.19
CA VAL A 715 -3.57 -24.00 -10.09
C VAL A 715 -2.06 -24.29 -9.92
N VAL A 716 -1.70 -25.38 -9.24
CA VAL A 716 -0.32 -25.78 -8.98
C VAL A 716 -0.09 -27.20 -9.48
N LYS A 717 0.91 -27.38 -10.34
CA LYS A 717 1.28 -28.68 -10.89
C LYS A 717 2.79 -28.90 -10.79
N LYS A 718 3.22 -29.89 -10.00
CA LYS A 718 4.61 -30.36 -10.02
C LYS A 718 4.84 -31.15 -11.32
N LEU A 719 5.72 -30.64 -12.18
CA LEU A 719 6.01 -31.25 -13.48
C LEU A 719 7.02 -32.39 -13.37
N GLY A 720 7.94 -32.30 -12.41
CA GLY A 720 8.98 -33.29 -12.18
C GLY A 720 10.19 -32.69 -11.45
N GLU A 721 11.30 -33.40 -11.51
CA GLU A 721 12.57 -33.01 -10.91
C GLU A 721 13.69 -33.08 -11.94
N ILE A 722 14.60 -32.12 -11.89
CA ILE A 722 15.83 -32.10 -12.67
C ILE A 722 16.98 -32.49 -11.75
N ASN A 723 17.63 -33.61 -12.07
CA ASN A 723 18.80 -34.08 -11.35
C ASN A 723 20.08 -33.66 -12.09
N LEU A 724 20.99 -32.99 -11.40
CA LEU A 724 22.32 -32.66 -11.92
C LEU A 724 23.40 -33.34 -11.08
N ASN A 725 24.39 -33.91 -11.75
CA ASN A 725 25.55 -34.50 -11.09
C ASN A 725 26.62 -33.45 -10.77
N ARG A 726 27.65 -33.86 -10.03
CA ARG A 726 28.75 -32.98 -9.60
C ARG A 726 29.48 -32.27 -10.75
N GLU A 727 29.67 -32.94 -11.89
CA GLU A 727 30.34 -32.33 -13.03
C GLU A 727 29.45 -31.29 -13.71
N GLN A 728 28.15 -31.54 -13.81
CA GLN A 728 27.18 -30.58 -14.36
C GLN A 728 27.05 -29.33 -13.49
N THR A 729 27.22 -29.46 -12.17
CA THR A 729 27.17 -28.32 -11.25
C THR A 729 28.52 -27.64 -11.02
N LYS A 730 29.62 -28.18 -11.56
CA LYS A 730 30.98 -27.65 -11.41
C LYS A 730 31.18 -26.37 -12.22
N SER A 731 30.62 -25.28 -11.74
CA SER A 731 30.77 -23.96 -12.34
C SER A 731 30.73 -22.85 -11.28
N THR A 732 31.40 -21.74 -11.57
CA THR A 732 31.35 -20.53 -10.72
C THR A 732 30.00 -19.82 -10.80
N MET A 733 29.20 -20.08 -11.83
CA MET A 733 27.83 -19.61 -12.00
C MET A 733 27.01 -20.68 -12.69
N LEU A 734 25.76 -20.85 -12.29
CA LEU A 734 24.77 -21.57 -13.09
C LEU A 734 23.56 -20.67 -13.32
N PHE A 735 23.04 -20.72 -14.54
CA PHE A 735 21.79 -20.07 -14.90
C PHE A 735 20.76 -21.12 -15.31
N PHE A 736 19.51 -20.93 -14.88
CA PHE A 736 18.39 -21.80 -15.21
C PHE A 736 17.34 -20.95 -15.90
N VAL A 737 17.02 -21.23 -17.16
CA VAL A 737 16.04 -20.49 -17.96
C VAL A 737 14.84 -21.39 -18.19
N LEU A 738 13.67 -20.97 -17.73
CA LEU A 738 12.41 -21.69 -17.83
C LEU A 738 11.50 -20.99 -18.83
N ASP A 739 11.15 -21.68 -19.91
CA ASP A 739 10.26 -21.21 -20.95
C ASP A 739 8.95 -22.01 -20.94
N ILE A 740 7.80 -21.33 -20.97
CA ILE A 740 6.52 -21.94 -21.32
C ILE A 740 6.28 -21.71 -22.80
N ILE A 741 6.15 -22.81 -23.53
CA ILE A 741 5.94 -22.82 -24.97
C ILE A 741 4.52 -23.33 -25.25
N LYS A 742 3.74 -22.51 -25.95
CA LYS A 742 2.41 -22.84 -26.49
C LYS A 742 2.38 -22.47 -27.96
N ASP A 743 1.86 -23.36 -28.81
CA ASP A 743 1.79 -23.16 -30.27
C ASP A 743 3.14 -22.76 -30.91
N ASN A 744 4.22 -23.42 -30.46
CA ASN A 744 5.62 -23.14 -30.85
C ASN A 744 6.10 -21.70 -30.55
N LYS A 745 5.40 -20.97 -29.68
CA LYS A 745 5.79 -19.63 -29.22
C LYS A 745 6.09 -19.65 -27.73
N ASN A 746 7.16 -18.98 -27.35
CA ASN A 746 7.42 -18.70 -25.95
C ASN A 746 6.44 -17.64 -25.45
N ILE A 747 5.59 -18.00 -24.49
CA ILE A 747 4.60 -17.11 -23.89
C ILE A 747 5.00 -16.62 -22.50
N TYR A 748 6.02 -17.22 -21.87
CA TYR A 748 6.52 -16.85 -20.56
C TYR A 748 7.96 -17.32 -20.37
N ARG A 749 8.81 -16.44 -19.84
CA ARG A 749 10.17 -16.79 -19.42
C ARG A 749 10.43 -16.37 -17.98
N ASN A 750 11.01 -17.28 -17.20
CA ASN A 750 11.68 -16.98 -15.93
C ASN A 750 13.14 -17.41 -16.01
N TYR A 751 14.00 -16.82 -15.17
CA TYR A 751 15.35 -17.33 -15.01
C TYR A 751 15.90 -17.16 -13.60
N TYR A 752 16.86 -18.00 -13.25
CA TYR A 752 17.54 -18.04 -11.96
C TYR A 752 19.05 -18.01 -12.15
N PHE A 753 19.75 -17.58 -11.11
CA PHE A 753 21.21 -17.60 -11.04
C PHE A 753 21.63 -18.17 -9.68
N THR A 754 22.58 -19.09 -9.69
CA THR A 754 23.13 -19.75 -8.49
C THR A 754 24.66 -19.74 -8.54
N ASN A 755 25.30 -20.21 -7.47
CA ASN A 755 26.75 -20.29 -7.30
C ASN A 755 27.46 -18.93 -7.25
N TYR A 756 26.72 -17.82 -7.17
CA TYR A 756 27.27 -16.46 -7.11
C TYR A 756 28.31 -16.26 -5.99
N GLU A 757 28.16 -16.98 -4.88
CA GLU A 757 29.11 -16.98 -3.75
C GLU A 757 30.45 -17.69 -4.02
N VAL A 758 30.53 -18.55 -5.05
CA VAL A 758 31.78 -19.27 -5.39
C VAL A 758 32.88 -18.28 -5.73
N ARG A 759 32.53 -17.21 -6.44
CA ARG A 759 33.42 -16.09 -6.73
C ARG A 759 32.59 -14.81 -6.93
N PRO A 760 32.61 -13.87 -5.98
CA PRO A 760 31.96 -12.57 -6.13
C PRO A 760 32.41 -11.85 -7.41
N GLY A 761 31.47 -11.22 -8.10
CA GLY A 761 31.67 -10.57 -9.41
C GLY A 761 31.51 -11.49 -10.61
N SER A 762 31.28 -12.79 -10.41
CA SER A 762 31.11 -13.73 -11.54
C SER A 762 29.90 -13.41 -12.41
N ILE A 763 28.83 -12.86 -11.83
CA ILE A 763 27.59 -12.52 -12.56
C ILE A 763 27.82 -11.51 -13.70
N VAL A 764 28.91 -10.74 -13.64
CA VAL A 764 29.32 -9.78 -14.69
C VAL A 764 30.69 -9.99 -15.28
N SER A 765 31.27 -11.16 -14.98
CA SER A 765 32.47 -11.64 -15.65
C SER A 765 32.13 -12.65 -16.76
N MET A 766 30.85 -12.76 -17.11
CA MET A 766 30.33 -13.69 -18.12
C MET A 766 30.74 -13.26 -19.54
N PRO A 767 30.80 -14.19 -20.52
CA PRO A 767 31.07 -13.84 -21.91
C PRO A 767 30.16 -12.74 -22.43
N GLN A 768 30.77 -11.73 -23.04
CA GLN A 768 30.06 -10.55 -23.52
C GLN A 768 29.18 -10.87 -24.74
N THR A 769 28.10 -10.11 -24.89
CA THR A 769 27.25 -10.12 -26.09
C THR A 769 26.83 -8.71 -26.48
N GLU A 770 26.06 -8.58 -27.56
CA GLU A 770 25.64 -7.31 -28.15
C GLU A 770 24.12 -7.24 -28.25
N ILE A 771 23.55 -6.10 -27.85
CA ILE A 771 22.13 -5.78 -28.03
C ILE A 771 21.99 -4.65 -29.04
N LYS A 772 21.18 -4.88 -30.06
CA LYS A 772 20.64 -3.84 -30.92
C LYS A 772 19.34 -3.32 -30.33
N MET A 773 19.23 -2.00 -30.21
CA MET A 773 18.01 -1.32 -29.77
C MET A 773 17.38 -0.54 -30.93
N GLU A 774 16.07 -0.72 -31.10
CA GLU A 774 15.25 0.06 -32.03
C GLU A 774 14.05 0.63 -31.29
N ARG A 775 13.62 1.85 -31.62
CA ARG A 775 12.52 2.52 -30.93
C ARG A 775 11.48 3.02 -31.92
N THR A 776 10.20 2.76 -31.62
CA THR A 776 9.05 3.33 -32.33
C THR A 776 8.05 3.86 -31.30
N GLY A 777 7.98 5.19 -31.15
CA GLY A 777 7.12 5.83 -30.14
C GLY A 777 7.51 5.40 -28.72
N ASN A 778 6.57 4.74 -28.02
CA ASN A 778 6.73 4.22 -26.67
C ASN A 778 7.20 2.75 -26.61
N MET A 779 7.55 2.16 -27.76
CA MET A 779 7.99 0.76 -27.86
C MET A 779 9.49 0.71 -28.16
N VAL A 780 10.24 -0.03 -27.33
CA VAL A 780 11.67 -0.30 -27.47
C VAL A 780 11.85 -1.78 -27.78
N THR A 781 12.37 -2.09 -28.97
CA THR A 781 12.71 -3.45 -29.39
C THR A 781 14.18 -3.70 -29.12
N LEU A 782 14.47 -4.67 -28.27
CA LEU A 782 15.82 -5.12 -27.96
C LEU A 782 16.05 -6.46 -28.67
N THR A 783 17.11 -6.55 -29.46
CA THR A 783 17.50 -7.77 -30.17
C THR A 783 18.92 -8.15 -29.80
N ASN A 784 19.13 -9.39 -29.34
CA ASN A 784 20.47 -9.90 -29.10
C ASN A 784 21.12 -10.33 -30.42
N THR A 785 22.07 -9.54 -30.91
CA THR A 785 22.77 -9.79 -32.17
C THR A 785 24.04 -10.61 -32.00
N GLY A 786 24.49 -10.81 -30.75
CA GLY A 786 25.68 -11.58 -30.44
C GLY A 786 25.47 -13.10 -30.42
N LYS A 787 26.51 -13.82 -29.98
CA LYS A 787 26.57 -15.30 -29.97
C LYS A 787 26.21 -15.92 -28.62
N HIS A 788 26.25 -15.12 -27.55
CA HIS A 788 25.93 -15.57 -26.20
C HIS A 788 24.58 -15.01 -25.75
N PRO A 789 23.87 -15.67 -24.83
CA PRO A 789 22.70 -15.08 -24.19
C PRO A 789 23.04 -13.74 -23.52
N ALA A 790 22.14 -12.77 -23.61
CA ALA A 790 22.22 -11.50 -22.91
C ALA A 790 21.42 -11.59 -21.62
N ILE A 791 22.04 -11.22 -20.50
CA ILE A 791 21.52 -11.50 -19.15
C ILE A 791 21.26 -10.21 -18.41
N GLY A 792 20.12 -10.13 -17.73
CA GLY A 792 19.74 -8.95 -16.95
C GLY A 792 19.67 -7.69 -17.81
N VAL A 793 19.29 -7.83 -19.09
CA VAL A 793 19.19 -6.70 -20.01
C VAL A 793 18.09 -5.78 -19.50
N HIS A 794 18.41 -4.50 -19.39
CA HIS A 794 17.48 -3.51 -18.89
C HIS A 794 17.63 -2.15 -19.58
N VAL A 795 16.55 -1.38 -19.57
CA VAL A 795 16.52 -0.01 -20.06
C VAL A 795 16.52 0.97 -18.90
N GLU A 796 17.22 2.07 -19.08
CA GLU A 796 17.25 3.20 -18.17
C GLU A 796 17.03 4.51 -18.93
N VAL A 797 16.55 5.52 -18.23
CA VAL A 797 16.48 6.91 -18.68
C VAL A 797 17.21 7.75 -17.64
N PRO A 798 18.53 7.99 -17.83
CA PRO A 798 19.33 8.75 -16.88
C PRO A 798 18.68 10.08 -16.52
N GLU A 799 18.79 10.48 -15.25
CA GLU A 799 18.20 11.70 -14.66
C GLU A 799 16.66 11.71 -14.56
N LYS A 800 15.98 10.70 -15.10
CA LYS A 800 14.51 10.54 -15.03
C LYS A 800 14.09 9.14 -14.62
N MET A 801 14.97 8.42 -13.91
CA MET A 801 14.67 7.06 -13.44
C MET A 801 13.48 7.02 -12.47
N ASP A 802 13.22 8.13 -11.77
CA ASP A 802 12.09 8.32 -10.84
C ASP A 802 10.73 8.40 -11.55
N GLN A 803 10.73 8.64 -12.86
CA GLN A 803 9.52 8.71 -13.69
C GLN A 803 9.35 7.48 -14.58
N LEU A 804 10.37 6.62 -14.67
CA LEU A 804 10.42 5.53 -15.64
C LEU A 804 9.58 4.33 -15.19
N ILE A 805 8.57 3.98 -16.00
CA ILE A 805 7.85 2.70 -15.94
C ILE A 805 8.12 1.95 -17.24
N VAL A 806 8.57 0.71 -17.10
CA VAL A 806 8.87 -0.21 -18.20
C VAL A 806 8.01 -1.46 -18.02
N SER A 807 7.46 -2.01 -19.11
CA SER A 807 6.65 -3.23 -19.05
C SER A 807 7.40 -4.43 -18.46
N GLU A 808 8.68 -4.57 -18.80
CA GLU A 808 9.58 -5.61 -18.29
C GLU A 808 11.01 -5.07 -18.25
N ASN A 809 11.80 -5.47 -17.26
CA ASN A 809 13.22 -5.14 -17.16
C ASN A 809 14.00 -6.34 -16.60
N TYR A 810 15.33 -6.26 -16.64
CA TYR A 810 16.23 -7.36 -16.24
C TYR A 810 15.84 -8.68 -16.92
N ILE A 811 15.82 -8.66 -18.26
CA ILE A 811 15.37 -9.78 -19.10
C ILE A 811 16.53 -10.65 -19.57
N TRP A 812 16.20 -11.88 -19.97
CA TRP A 812 17.10 -12.81 -20.65
C TRP A 812 16.76 -12.87 -22.14
N LEU A 813 17.74 -12.66 -23.01
CA LEU A 813 17.61 -12.78 -24.46
C LEU A 813 18.61 -13.79 -25.01
N ASN A 814 18.12 -14.87 -25.59
CA ASN A 814 18.94 -15.80 -26.36
C ASN A 814 19.51 -15.13 -27.61
N PRO A 815 20.57 -15.68 -28.21
CA PRO A 815 21.06 -15.20 -29.51
C PRO A 815 19.95 -15.11 -30.54
N GLN A 816 19.89 -13.98 -31.26
CA GLN A 816 18.87 -13.65 -32.28
C GLN A 816 17.45 -13.45 -31.74
N GLU A 817 17.24 -13.50 -30.43
CA GLU A 817 15.94 -13.22 -29.85
C GLU A 817 15.68 -11.71 -29.75
N SER A 818 14.44 -11.33 -30.06
CA SER A 818 13.95 -9.97 -29.91
C SER A 818 12.84 -9.91 -28.85
N LYS A 819 12.82 -8.84 -28.07
CA LYS A 819 11.76 -8.52 -27.12
C LYS A 819 11.37 -7.06 -27.25
N ILE A 820 10.07 -6.80 -27.21
CA ILE A 820 9.52 -5.44 -27.25
C ILE A 820 9.12 -5.03 -25.83
N LEU A 821 9.63 -3.89 -25.39
CA LEU A 821 9.34 -3.27 -24.11
C LEU A 821 8.49 -2.02 -24.34
N LYS A 822 7.45 -1.83 -23.53
CA LYS A 822 6.68 -0.59 -23.50
C LYS A 822 7.23 0.31 -22.40
N ILE A 823 7.49 1.56 -22.72
CA ILE A 823 7.96 2.56 -21.76
C ILE A 823 6.99 3.75 -21.70
N ASN A 824 6.87 4.42 -20.57
CA ASN A 824 5.99 5.59 -20.41
C ASN A 824 6.61 6.92 -20.84
N LEU A 825 7.95 6.99 -21.01
CA LEU A 825 8.66 8.22 -21.33
C LEU A 825 9.06 8.30 -22.81
N GLU A 826 9.06 9.51 -23.38
CA GLU A 826 9.59 9.78 -24.73
C GLU A 826 11.11 10.03 -24.77
N SER A 827 11.73 10.24 -23.60
CA SER A 827 13.16 10.53 -23.44
C SER A 827 14.05 9.41 -24.01
N PRO A 828 15.29 9.72 -24.49
CA PRO A 828 16.25 8.71 -24.93
C PRO A 828 16.50 7.64 -23.85
N VAL A 829 16.57 6.38 -24.27
CA VAL A 829 16.85 5.24 -23.39
C VAL A 829 18.28 4.75 -23.61
N ILE A 830 18.92 4.32 -22.54
CA ILE A 830 20.15 3.52 -22.61
C ILE A 830 19.81 2.05 -22.30
N VAL A 831 20.58 1.13 -22.88
CA VAL A 831 20.44 -0.30 -22.62
C VAL A 831 21.67 -0.78 -21.87
N LYS A 832 21.44 -1.42 -20.74
CA LYS A 832 22.46 -2.06 -19.90
C LYS A 832 22.17 -3.55 -19.79
N GLY A 833 23.13 -4.31 -19.29
CA GLY A 833 22.97 -5.75 -19.03
C GLY A 833 24.24 -6.34 -18.46
N TRP A 834 24.10 -7.37 -17.65
CA TRP A 834 25.18 -7.93 -16.82
C TRP A 834 26.40 -8.41 -17.64
N ASN A 835 26.17 -8.83 -18.88
CA ASN A 835 27.24 -9.21 -19.81
C ASN A 835 27.27 -8.36 -21.09
N LEU A 836 26.91 -7.09 -21.00
CA LEU A 836 27.15 -6.09 -22.05
C LEU A 836 28.42 -5.29 -21.74
N GLN A 837 28.91 -4.50 -22.70
CA GLN A 837 30.13 -3.70 -22.52
C GLN A 837 30.03 -2.69 -21.36
N SER A 838 28.82 -2.25 -21.00
CA SER A 838 28.54 -1.40 -19.84
C SER A 838 27.52 -2.10 -18.94
N PRO A 839 27.97 -2.79 -17.87
CA PRO A 839 27.10 -3.66 -17.10
C PRO A 839 26.19 -2.94 -16.10
N TYR A 840 26.64 -1.81 -15.54
CA TYR A 840 25.95 -1.02 -14.52
C TYR A 840 26.23 0.46 -14.66
#